data_AF-K0P0G1-F1
#
_entry.id   AF-K0P0G1-F1
#
_cell.length_a   1.000
_cell.length_b   1.000
_cell.length_c   1.000
_cell.angle_alpha   90.00
_cell.angle_beta   90.00
_cell.angle_gamma   90.00
#
_symmetry.space_group_name_H-M   'P 1'
#
loop_
_entity.id
_entity.type
_entity.pdbx_description
1 polymer ?
#
loop_
_entity_poly.entity_id
_entity_poly.type
_entity_poly.pdbx_seq_one_letter_code
_entity_poly.pdbx_strand_id
1 'polypeptide(L)'
;MHKKQFSCLFIIALFSLCFKCNSDYFSSYDRDNAWSPKYVLKLNIENNKPAELSQKVPLCLEVKFDSEWNKRTIPESRRSSPIAESLINVIIKDVRIVGGRGKLSLRNEKDDKDFSKIFKDGIKVRQGTTKLWYIPDVPSSESGNKYCHSHQIYITAKVLDLDENQEHGDLVKCTIELGEPSYGLDLKSNDSVAYIEDQSIPVELIVKSDNLLASKQNYKISKLDILGGDGNVYTEVDGVRKKLSINDPINFGKNIFYYVPNPESSGNHKLVFTVQNIQGYTGKQASLPIQVESHRVQNFTAHITLPPNNESLLPFKEIICSLRITSLSGKENELDYYVDSIELNGGKFILDGKELVVGTPLKEGNIEMVFDPLHYSGDVQASIILRNSKGDSSKVTFSRPLVISDPSLGVESTIVNKTIKLTVNCSYTGSNANFVLNSYSLSRGIEGVLKTITGATIKDPILLSLGENEFTFELSSIDINLIKKSPIINFDIIHPDGTHHKTSSNLSIFVFEKLDSMLRTLETESSNLYRRLAPDYSNRTLLYASIEALEKESTNWINRCYKIGQVMDYIKNDPNVTNSVTESITRLNTLRSSTEDRITKRKLSSKMLLEWNSSIDDIDDNPSSKYCTERTNKIELEINNSSNIFELCRGIVGMEDIVNDFEGLPGKIAELRIKTQEKLNEENRQATEEEAFKRTTNERIVFEQQTRTSAIATVNQSISSEQETRESSISSVLQSMSSERDMREIHKKEIYRSIENERKLRQEEIKNLDKYIYKNDKALRRWINHIEKKHKRAEAHFEFLDAKIGVLNDPCIENKKEMYEKDEVLSKIQEKVARAELGSNYEYDSDPKSYSSDSDSD
;
A
#
# COMPACT_ATOMS: atom_id res chain seq x y z
N MET A 1 -147.86 11.60 62.28
CA MET A 1 -146.80 10.74 61.72
C MET A 1 -147.13 10.38 60.26
N HIS A 2 -147.00 11.30 59.30
CA HIS A 2 -147.35 11.06 57.87
C HIS A 2 -146.53 11.96 56.90
N LYS A 3 -145.20 12.06 57.07
CA LYS A 3 -144.38 13.12 56.43
C LYS A 3 -143.42 12.65 55.31
N LYS A 4 -143.68 11.50 54.66
CA LYS A 4 -142.80 10.96 53.57
C LYS A 4 -143.47 10.31 52.35
N GLN A 5 -144.77 9.97 52.36
CA GLN A 5 -145.40 9.25 51.24
C GLN A 5 -146.08 10.16 50.19
N PHE A 6 -146.63 11.32 50.60
CA PHE A 6 -147.32 12.22 49.67
C PHE A 6 -146.36 12.93 48.69
N SER A 7 -145.12 13.21 49.11
CA SER A 7 -144.11 13.88 48.29
C SER A 7 -143.62 13.04 47.11
N CYS A 8 -143.41 11.72 47.31
CA CYS A 8 -142.87 10.88 46.24
C CYS A 8 -143.88 10.65 45.11
N LEU A 9 -145.16 10.46 45.43
CA LEU A 9 -146.20 10.36 44.40
C LEU A 9 -146.39 11.68 43.64
N PHE A 10 -146.31 12.83 44.33
CA PHE A 10 -146.40 14.14 43.67
C PHE A 10 -145.19 14.41 42.76
N ILE A 11 -143.98 14.04 43.18
CA ILE A 11 -142.75 14.19 42.38
C ILE A 11 -142.73 13.21 41.19
N ILE A 12 -143.16 11.96 41.36
CA ILE A 12 -143.23 10.99 40.24
C ILE A 12 -144.32 11.38 39.24
N ALA A 13 -145.46 11.91 39.72
CA ALA A 13 -146.49 12.50 38.86
C ALA A 13 -145.95 13.72 38.09
N LEU A 14 -145.23 14.64 38.76
CA LEU A 14 -144.57 15.77 38.09
C LEU A 14 -143.54 15.30 37.06
N PHE A 15 -142.65 14.35 37.39
CA PHE A 15 -141.66 13.85 36.44
C PHE A 15 -142.31 13.15 35.24
N SER A 16 -143.39 12.40 35.46
CA SER A 16 -144.14 11.72 34.39
C SER A 16 -144.88 12.73 33.50
N LEU A 17 -145.46 13.79 34.08
CA LEU A 17 -146.05 14.89 33.33
C LEU A 17 -144.99 15.69 32.58
N CYS A 18 -143.87 16.06 33.20
CA CYS A 18 -142.79 16.80 32.55
C CYS A 18 -142.11 16.00 31.43
N PHE A 19 -141.85 14.70 31.61
CA PHE A 19 -141.27 13.88 30.53
C PHE A 19 -142.26 13.63 29.39
N LYS A 20 -143.55 13.40 29.69
CA LYS A 20 -144.53 13.16 28.63
C LYS A 20 -144.95 14.44 27.92
N CYS A 21 -145.06 15.55 28.63
CA CYS A 21 -145.13 16.87 27.99
C CYS A 21 -143.87 17.14 27.16
N ASN A 22 -142.66 16.78 27.59
CA ASN A 22 -141.46 16.96 26.74
C ASN A 22 -141.48 16.04 25.50
N SER A 23 -141.84 14.75 25.59
CA SER A 23 -141.92 13.89 24.39
C SER A 23 -142.94 14.40 23.38
N ASP A 24 -144.07 14.90 23.87
CA ASP A 24 -145.19 15.33 23.04
C ASP A 24 -144.98 16.78 22.54
N TYR A 25 -144.18 17.59 23.25
CA TYR A 25 -143.68 18.90 22.81
C TYR A 25 -142.62 18.72 21.71
N PHE A 26 -141.61 17.86 21.90
CA PHE A 26 -140.54 17.67 20.92
C PHE A 26 -140.97 16.87 19.68
N SER A 27 -141.86 15.87 19.79
CA SER A 27 -142.42 15.19 18.61
C SER A 27 -143.34 16.08 17.74
N SER A 28 -143.68 17.29 18.21
CA SER A 28 -144.33 18.31 17.38
C SER A 28 -143.36 19.11 16.50
N TYR A 29 -142.05 19.06 16.74
CA TYR A 29 -141.04 19.72 15.89
C TYR A 29 -140.74 18.94 14.60
N ASP A 30 -141.11 17.65 14.58
CA ASP A 30 -140.64 16.61 13.66
C ASP A 30 -141.49 16.44 12.39
N ARG A 31 -142.16 17.51 11.92
CA ARG A 31 -143.00 17.46 10.71
C ARG A 31 -142.84 18.62 9.72
N ASP A 32 -142.32 19.78 10.13
CA ASP A 32 -142.03 20.89 9.22
C ASP A 32 -140.55 20.94 8.83
N ASN A 33 -140.20 20.12 7.82
CA ASN A 33 -138.85 19.99 7.24
C ASN A 33 -138.38 21.21 6.41
N ALA A 34 -139.09 22.34 6.51
CA ALA A 34 -138.94 23.49 5.61
C ALA A 34 -137.85 24.51 6.02
N TRP A 35 -137.41 24.52 7.28
CA TRP A 35 -136.41 25.47 7.77
C TRP A 35 -135.16 24.78 8.33
N SER A 36 -134.00 25.11 7.75
CA SER A 36 -132.68 24.72 8.22
C SER A 36 -131.77 25.96 8.29
N PRO A 37 -130.99 26.15 9.37
CA PRO A 37 -130.28 27.40 9.58
C PRO A 37 -129.14 27.62 8.57
N LYS A 38 -129.02 28.81 7.97
CA LYS A 38 -127.94 29.12 7.02
C LYS A 38 -126.68 29.65 7.70
N TYR A 39 -125.54 29.34 7.09
CA TYR A 39 -124.21 29.72 7.54
C TYR A 39 -123.41 30.37 6.42
N VAL A 40 -122.63 31.38 6.78
CA VAL A 40 -121.59 31.97 5.94
C VAL A 40 -120.26 31.31 6.29
N LEU A 41 -119.73 30.52 5.35
CA LEU A 41 -118.41 29.91 5.46
C LEU A 41 -117.38 30.80 4.75
N LYS A 42 -116.32 31.23 5.44
CA LYS A 42 -115.19 31.95 4.84
C LYS A 42 -113.88 31.26 5.18
N LEU A 43 -112.95 31.24 4.22
CA LEU A 43 -111.59 30.73 4.39
C LEU A 43 -110.63 31.88 4.10
N ASN A 44 -109.99 32.39 5.15
CA ASN A 44 -109.13 33.56 5.12
C ASN A 44 -107.69 33.18 5.50
N ILE A 45 -106.68 33.97 5.12
CA ILE A 45 -105.33 33.87 5.70
C ILE A 45 -105.30 34.63 7.02
N GLU A 46 -104.69 34.05 8.04
CA GLU A 46 -104.55 34.72 9.33
C GLU A 46 -103.69 36.00 9.19
N ASN A 47 -104.16 37.09 9.76
CA ASN A 47 -103.54 38.42 9.73
C ASN A 47 -103.47 39.11 8.34
N ASN A 48 -104.33 38.72 7.38
CA ASN A 48 -104.42 39.37 6.04
C ASN A 48 -103.08 39.48 5.28
N LYS A 49 -102.16 38.55 5.51
CA LYS A 49 -100.90 38.45 4.73
C LYS A 49 -101.21 38.17 3.25
N PRO A 50 -100.32 38.57 2.31
CA PRO A 50 -100.47 38.23 0.90
C PRO A 50 -100.60 36.72 0.73
N ALA A 51 -101.43 36.33 -0.24
CA ALA A 51 -101.77 34.94 -0.47
C ALA A 51 -100.67 34.24 -1.27
N GLU A 52 -99.65 33.79 -0.58
CA GLU A 52 -98.47 33.11 -1.15
C GLU A 52 -98.36 31.67 -0.64
N LEU A 53 -97.92 30.77 -1.52
CA LEU A 53 -97.52 29.42 -1.17
C LEU A 53 -96.25 29.45 -0.34
N SER A 54 -96.30 28.91 0.88
CA SER A 54 -95.15 28.70 1.75
C SER A 54 -95.19 27.30 2.38
N GLN A 55 -94.15 26.90 3.10
CA GLN A 55 -94.11 25.59 3.78
C GLN A 55 -95.30 25.35 4.73
N LYS A 56 -95.82 26.41 5.37
CA LYS A 56 -97.03 26.37 6.19
C LYS A 56 -97.78 27.70 6.08
N VAL A 57 -98.98 27.67 5.49
CA VAL A 57 -99.85 28.86 5.38
C VAL A 57 -100.91 28.82 6.49
N PRO A 58 -100.99 29.83 7.37
CA PRO A 58 -101.97 29.87 8.44
C PRO A 58 -103.33 30.29 7.89
N LEU A 59 -104.31 29.40 7.93
CA LEU A 59 -105.67 29.64 7.45
C LEU A 59 -106.66 29.72 8.61
N CYS A 60 -107.72 30.51 8.42
CA CYS A 60 -108.83 30.65 9.34
C CYS A 60 -110.13 30.29 8.60
N LEU A 61 -110.74 29.18 8.99
CA LEU A 61 -112.09 28.80 8.55
C LEU A 61 -113.11 29.41 9.52
N GLU A 62 -113.73 30.51 9.09
CA GLU A 62 -114.80 31.18 9.82
C GLU A 62 -116.15 30.53 9.48
N VAL A 63 -116.80 29.95 10.49
CA VAL A 63 -118.19 29.48 10.45
C VAL A 63 -119.05 30.50 11.18
N LYS A 64 -119.76 31.36 10.43
CA LYS A 64 -120.64 32.39 10.98
C LYS A 64 -122.10 32.07 10.68
N PHE A 65 -122.97 32.19 11.68
CA PHE A 65 -124.41 32.08 11.52
C PHE A 65 -124.90 33.24 10.63
N ASP A 66 -125.73 32.98 9.63
CA ASP A 66 -126.30 34.05 8.80
C ASP A 66 -127.39 34.79 9.58
N SER A 67 -126.98 35.78 10.39
CA SER A 67 -127.91 36.46 11.30
C SER A 67 -128.97 37.32 10.58
N GLU A 68 -128.83 37.56 9.27
CA GLU A 68 -129.85 38.22 8.43
C GLU A 68 -130.89 37.20 7.96
N TRP A 69 -130.43 36.12 7.31
CA TRP A 69 -131.32 35.08 6.77
C TRP A 69 -132.08 34.36 7.90
N ASN A 70 -131.37 33.92 8.94
CA ASN A 70 -132.00 33.14 10.01
C ASN A 70 -133.09 33.95 10.74
N LYS A 71 -132.85 35.21 11.10
CA LYS A 71 -133.85 36.06 11.77
C LYS A 71 -135.11 36.29 10.93
N ARG A 72 -134.99 36.30 9.59
CA ARG A 72 -136.12 36.50 8.68
C ARG A 72 -136.95 35.23 8.43
N THR A 73 -136.36 34.04 8.57
CA THR A 73 -136.98 32.79 8.11
C THR A 73 -137.30 31.78 9.24
N ILE A 74 -136.89 32.03 10.49
CA ILE A 74 -137.34 31.23 11.65
C ILE A 74 -138.88 31.22 11.74
N PRO A 75 -139.54 30.03 11.70
CA PRO A 75 -140.98 29.92 11.92
C PRO A 75 -141.40 30.44 13.28
N GLU A 76 -142.59 31.06 13.39
CA GLU A 76 -143.02 31.73 14.62
C GLU A 76 -143.13 30.76 15.82
N SER A 77 -143.49 29.50 15.56
CA SER A 77 -143.49 28.39 16.52
C SER A 77 -142.13 28.10 17.17
N ARG A 78 -141.02 28.52 16.55
CA ARG A 78 -139.64 28.30 17.03
C ARG A 78 -139.01 29.55 17.67
N ARG A 79 -139.74 30.67 17.84
CA ARG A 79 -139.21 31.92 18.43
C ARG A 79 -139.14 31.94 19.96
N SER A 80 -139.86 31.04 20.65
CA SER A 80 -139.96 30.99 22.12
C SER A 80 -138.73 30.39 22.82
N SER A 81 -137.97 29.54 22.12
CA SER A 81 -136.74 28.93 22.62
C SER A 81 -135.55 29.46 21.83
N PRO A 82 -134.66 30.29 22.42
CA PRO A 82 -133.48 30.77 21.72
C PRO A 82 -132.55 29.59 21.45
N ILE A 83 -132.42 29.19 20.17
CA ILE A 83 -131.42 28.20 19.76
C ILE A 83 -130.05 28.78 20.09
N ALA A 84 -129.35 28.19 21.06
CA ALA A 84 -128.01 28.63 21.43
C ALA A 84 -127.06 28.34 20.26
N GLU A 85 -126.69 29.39 19.50
CA GLU A 85 -125.90 29.29 18.26
C GLU A 85 -124.61 28.48 18.47
N SER A 86 -124.03 28.57 19.67
CA SER A 86 -122.83 27.86 20.13
C SER A 86 -122.94 26.32 20.22
N LEU A 87 -124.15 25.75 20.13
CA LEU A 87 -124.39 24.31 20.14
C LEU A 87 -124.43 23.69 18.74
N ILE A 88 -124.73 24.48 17.69
CA ILE A 88 -124.88 23.96 16.33
C ILE A 88 -123.50 23.68 15.72
N ASN A 89 -123.39 22.59 14.96
CA ASN A 89 -122.16 22.17 14.29
C ASN A 89 -122.39 22.11 12.77
N VAL A 90 -121.36 22.39 11.99
CA VAL A 90 -121.31 22.06 10.56
C VAL A 90 -120.39 20.86 10.34
N ILE A 91 -120.76 19.96 9.42
CA ILE A 91 -119.93 18.84 8.99
C ILE A 91 -119.23 19.20 7.68
N ILE A 92 -117.92 18.99 7.63
CA ILE A 92 -117.12 19.14 6.42
C ILE A 92 -117.41 17.97 5.49
N LYS A 93 -117.62 18.25 4.20
CA LYS A 93 -118.13 17.27 3.22
C LYS A 93 -117.20 16.96 2.07
N ASP A 94 -116.41 17.94 1.64
CA ASP A 94 -115.46 17.80 0.54
C ASP A 94 -114.34 18.84 0.74
N VAL A 95 -113.12 18.34 0.91
CA VAL A 95 -111.88 19.12 0.97
C VAL A 95 -111.04 18.80 -0.27
N ARG A 96 -110.99 19.73 -1.22
CA ARG A 96 -110.22 19.60 -2.47
C ARG A 96 -109.14 20.67 -2.58
N ILE A 97 -108.02 20.27 -3.17
CA ILE A 97 -106.95 21.19 -3.57
C ILE A 97 -106.82 21.05 -5.09
N VAL A 98 -106.89 22.18 -5.80
CA VAL A 98 -106.72 22.28 -7.24
C VAL A 98 -105.45 23.07 -7.54
N GLY A 99 -104.80 22.78 -8.67
CA GLY A 99 -103.48 23.30 -9.02
C GLY A 99 -102.34 22.40 -8.53
N GLY A 100 -102.31 22.07 -7.24
CA GLY A 100 -101.24 21.24 -6.66
C GLY A 100 -101.68 20.26 -5.57
N ARG A 101 -100.72 19.83 -4.73
CA ARG A 101 -100.91 18.85 -3.65
C ARG A 101 -100.52 19.43 -2.30
N GLY A 102 -101.13 18.91 -1.25
CA GLY A 102 -100.90 19.32 0.14
C GLY A 102 -101.95 18.76 1.07
N LYS A 103 -101.90 19.19 2.33
CA LYS A 103 -102.78 18.73 3.41
C LYS A 103 -103.24 19.93 4.23
N LEU A 104 -104.51 19.91 4.65
CA LEU A 104 -104.98 20.75 5.74
C LEU A 104 -104.84 19.97 7.06
N SER A 105 -104.48 20.66 8.14
CA SER A 105 -104.60 20.15 9.51
C SER A 105 -105.22 21.21 10.41
N LEU A 106 -105.88 20.79 11.49
CA LEU A 106 -106.29 21.71 12.55
C LEU A 106 -105.04 22.35 13.19
N ARG A 107 -105.11 23.57 13.70
CA ARG A 107 -104.01 24.14 14.49
C ARG A 107 -104.33 24.07 15.98
N ASN A 108 -103.39 23.56 16.77
CA ASN A 108 -103.41 23.60 18.23
C ASN A 108 -102.54 24.76 18.71
N GLU A 109 -102.95 25.48 19.75
CA GLU A 109 -102.29 26.74 20.17
C GLU A 109 -101.30 26.57 21.33
N LYS A 110 -101.07 25.34 21.81
CA LYS A 110 -100.22 25.06 22.99
C LYS A 110 -98.85 24.42 22.69
N ASP A 111 -98.66 23.86 21.50
CA ASP A 111 -97.40 23.27 21.04
C ASP A 111 -97.26 23.50 19.53
N ASP A 112 -96.14 24.07 19.09
CA ASP A 112 -95.88 24.36 17.66
C ASP A 112 -95.34 23.12 16.89
N LYS A 113 -95.65 21.92 17.42
CA LYS A 113 -95.23 20.61 16.88
C LYS A 113 -96.37 19.98 16.07
N ASP A 114 -96.05 19.49 14.88
CA ASP A 114 -97.02 18.95 13.90
C ASP A 114 -97.63 17.60 14.28
N PHE A 115 -98.45 17.56 15.34
CA PHE A 115 -99.33 16.43 15.64
C PHE A 115 -100.76 16.89 15.84
N SER A 116 -101.34 17.43 14.77
CA SER A 116 -102.74 17.82 14.70
C SER A 116 -103.50 17.04 13.64
N LYS A 117 -104.74 16.69 13.99
CA LYS A 117 -105.64 15.86 13.18
C LYS A 117 -105.83 16.46 11.78
N ILE A 118 -105.53 15.69 10.74
CA ILE A 118 -105.72 16.07 9.32
C ILE A 118 -107.16 16.55 9.14
N PHE A 119 -107.32 17.74 8.57
CA PHE A 119 -108.62 18.34 8.32
C PHE A 119 -109.19 17.79 7.00
N LYS A 120 -110.25 16.98 7.12
CA LYS A 120 -110.86 16.22 6.04
C LYS A 120 -112.36 16.02 6.28
N ASP A 121 -113.02 15.43 5.30
CA ASP A 121 -114.45 15.13 5.30
C ASP A 121 -114.88 14.32 6.55
N GLY A 122 -116.09 14.60 7.03
CA GLY A 122 -116.65 14.03 8.25
C GLY A 122 -116.25 14.76 9.55
N ILE A 123 -115.35 15.75 9.50
CA ILE A 123 -115.04 16.57 10.68
C ILE A 123 -116.21 17.51 10.99
N LYS A 124 -116.54 17.59 12.29
CA LYS A 124 -117.53 18.53 12.84
C LYS A 124 -116.81 19.79 13.33
N VAL A 125 -117.31 20.96 12.95
CA VAL A 125 -116.78 22.28 13.30
C VAL A 125 -117.91 23.10 13.93
N ARG A 126 -117.61 23.82 15.02
CA ARG A 126 -118.57 24.72 15.69
C ARG A 126 -118.57 26.11 15.05
N GLN A 127 -119.63 26.87 15.32
CA GLN A 127 -119.65 28.31 15.08
C GLN A 127 -118.39 28.99 15.66
N GLY A 128 -117.80 29.93 14.92
CA GLY A 128 -116.57 30.63 15.31
C GLY A 128 -115.45 30.50 14.27
N THR A 129 -114.21 30.75 14.69
CA THR A 129 -113.03 30.68 13.82
C THR A 129 -112.21 29.43 14.13
N THR A 130 -112.14 28.50 13.19
CA THR A 130 -111.26 27.33 13.27
C THR A 130 -109.94 27.63 12.57
N LYS A 131 -108.85 27.60 13.35
CA LYS A 131 -107.49 27.80 12.85
C LYS A 131 -106.98 26.50 12.21
N LEU A 132 -106.41 26.63 11.03
CA LEU A 132 -105.90 25.54 10.20
C LEU A 132 -104.46 25.86 9.78
N TRP A 133 -103.65 24.82 9.56
CA TRP A 133 -102.47 24.92 8.72
C TRP A 133 -102.80 24.33 7.34
N TYR A 134 -102.41 25.04 6.28
CA TYR A 134 -102.22 24.43 4.96
C TYR A 134 -100.73 24.15 4.75
N ILE A 135 -100.41 22.90 4.45
CA ILE A 135 -99.04 22.42 4.21
C ILE A 135 -99.01 21.84 2.78
N PRO A 136 -98.41 22.52 1.80
CA PRO A 136 -98.22 21.94 0.47
C PRO A 136 -97.25 20.76 0.55
N ASP A 137 -97.50 19.73 -0.26
CA ASP A 137 -96.54 18.62 -0.40
C ASP A 137 -95.33 19.13 -1.20
N VAL A 138 -94.12 19.02 -0.65
CA VAL A 138 -92.89 19.40 -1.35
C VAL A 138 -92.55 18.31 -2.38
N PRO A 139 -92.50 18.61 -3.69
CA PRO A 139 -92.07 17.65 -4.71
C PRO A 139 -90.64 17.15 -4.46
N SER A 140 -90.47 15.82 -4.43
CA SER A 140 -89.14 15.22 -4.58
C SER A 140 -88.64 15.43 -6.01
N SER A 141 -87.34 15.67 -6.16
CA SER A 141 -86.67 15.99 -7.43
C SER A 141 -86.80 14.90 -8.51
N GLU A 142 -87.14 13.68 -8.12
CA GLU A 142 -87.35 12.53 -9.00
C GLU A 142 -88.78 12.47 -9.58
N SER A 143 -89.74 13.17 -8.97
CA SER A 143 -91.10 13.23 -9.49
C SER A 143 -91.26 14.44 -10.42
N GLY A 144 -91.41 14.19 -11.73
CA GLY A 144 -91.55 15.22 -12.78
C GLY A 144 -92.84 16.07 -12.72
N ASN A 145 -93.47 16.19 -11.56
CA ASN A 145 -94.61 17.08 -11.34
C ASN A 145 -94.13 18.54 -11.35
N LYS A 146 -94.65 19.33 -12.27
CA LYS A 146 -94.42 20.78 -12.30
C LYS A 146 -94.88 21.39 -10.97
N TYR A 147 -94.04 22.21 -10.34
CA TYR A 147 -94.48 23.12 -9.27
C TYR A 147 -95.62 23.98 -9.82
N CYS A 148 -96.72 24.06 -9.07
CA CYS A 148 -97.87 24.85 -9.48
C CYS A 148 -97.71 26.32 -9.09
N HIS A 149 -98.23 27.22 -9.92
CA HIS A 149 -98.22 28.67 -9.70
C HIS A 149 -99.20 29.09 -8.60
N SER A 150 -100.32 28.39 -8.44
CA SER A 150 -101.27 28.65 -7.38
C SER A 150 -102.04 27.42 -6.94
N HIS A 151 -102.29 27.29 -5.63
CA HIS A 151 -103.14 26.23 -5.08
C HIS A 151 -104.47 26.84 -4.66
N GLN A 152 -105.56 26.37 -5.27
CA GLN A 152 -106.93 26.73 -4.90
C GLN A 152 -107.47 25.68 -3.94
N ILE A 153 -107.70 26.07 -2.69
CA ILE A 153 -108.20 25.20 -1.62
C ILE A 153 -109.71 25.39 -1.51
N TYR A 154 -110.45 24.31 -1.76
CA TYR A 154 -111.89 24.23 -1.69
C TYR A 154 -112.30 23.47 -0.43
N ILE A 155 -113.24 24.04 0.33
CA ILE A 155 -113.89 23.36 1.45
C ILE A 155 -115.40 23.54 1.27
N THR A 156 -116.15 22.46 1.35
CA THR A 156 -117.62 22.50 1.47
C THR A 156 -118.09 21.93 2.80
N ALA A 157 -119.17 22.49 3.33
CA ALA A 157 -119.78 22.06 4.58
C ALA A 157 -121.31 22.03 4.48
N LYS A 158 -121.93 21.22 5.34
CA LYS A 158 -123.39 21.11 5.52
C LYS A 158 -123.71 21.19 7.02
N VAL A 159 -124.95 21.54 7.39
CA VAL A 159 -125.34 21.74 8.80
C VAL A 159 -125.73 20.42 9.45
N LEU A 160 -125.38 20.24 10.72
CA LEU A 160 -125.87 19.15 11.57
C LEU A 160 -126.96 19.66 12.52
N ASP A 161 -128.00 18.85 12.71
CA ASP A 161 -128.99 19.10 13.77
C ASP A 161 -128.45 18.72 15.16
N LEU A 162 -129.06 19.32 16.19
CA LEU A 162 -128.54 19.44 17.55
C LEU A 162 -128.48 18.12 18.32
N ASP A 163 -129.54 17.30 18.24
CA ASP A 163 -129.66 16.08 19.06
C ASP A 163 -129.41 14.77 18.27
N GLU A 164 -129.70 14.72 16.96
CA GLU A 164 -129.57 13.47 16.18
C GLU A 164 -128.34 13.39 15.25
N ASN A 165 -127.64 14.51 14.99
CA ASN A 165 -126.58 14.59 13.97
C ASN A 165 -127.05 14.30 12.52
N GLN A 166 -128.34 14.42 12.22
CA GLN A 166 -128.84 14.42 10.84
C GLN A 166 -128.36 15.67 10.08
N GLU A 167 -128.31 15.60 8.75
CA GLU A 167 -127.68 16.61 7.90
C GLU A 167 -128.70 17.45 7.11
N HIS A 168 -128.77 18.76 7.37
CA HIS A 168 -129.76 19.66 6.78
C HIS A 168 -129.12 20.84 6.04
N GLY A 169 -129.92 21.49 5.18
CA GLY A 169 -129.52 22.67 4.40
C GLY A 169 -128.66 22.40 3.17
N ASP A 170 -128.38 23.50 2.45
CA ASP A 170 -127.53 23.51 1.24
C ASP A 170 -126.05 23.25 1.57
N LEU A 171 -125.29 22.78 0.58
CA LEU A 171 -123.83 22.76 0.66
C LEU A 171 -123.25 24.17 0.53
N VAL A 172 -122.64 24.68 1.61
CA VAL A 172 -121.93 25.97 1.60
C VAL A 172 -120.48 25.73 1.22
N LYS A 173 -120.02 26.38 0.15
CA LYS A 173 -118.64 26.32 -0.35
C LYS A 173 -117.88 27.60 0.00
N CYS A 174 -116.67 27.46 0.53
CA CYS A 174 -115.67 28.52 0.54
C CYS A 174 -114.45 28.12 -0.33
N THR A 175 -113.61 29.09 -0.67
CA THR A 175 -112.41 28.88 -1.48
C THR A 175 -111.37 29.93 -1.10
N ILE A 176 -110.10 29.55 -1.09
CA ILE A 176 -108.98 30.49 -1.07
C ILE A 176 -107.96 30.08 -2.12
N GLU A 177 -107.32 31.06 -2.76
CA GLU A 177 -106.22 30.84 -3.70
C GLU A 177 -104.92 31.33 -3.08
N LEU A 178 -103.87 30.51 -3.15
CA LEU A 178 -102.52 30.82 -2.72
C LEU A 178 -101.64 30.89 -3.96
N GLY A 179 -101.09 32.05 -4.29
CA GLY A 179 -100.23 32.30 -5.44
C GLY A 179 -98.76 31.96 -5.20
N GLU A 180 -97.89 32.38 -6.13
CA GLU A 180 -96.48 31.97 -6.15
C GLU A 180 -95.69 32.43 -4.90
N PRO A 181 -94.68 31.64 -4.45
CA PRO A 181 -93.79 32.05 -3.37
C PRO A 181 -92.99 33.29 -3.79
N SER A 182 -93.00 34.34 -2.96
CA SER A 182 -92.20 35.54 -3.24
C SER A 182 -90.69 35.26 -3.31
N TYR A 183 -90.01 36.02 -4.15
CA TYR A 183 -88.54 36.08 -4.23
C TYR A 183 -88.07 37.51 -4.47
N GLY A 184 -86.82 37.78 -4.09
CA GLY A 184 -86.09 38.99 -4.36
C GLY A 184 -84.85 38.73 -5.21
N LEU A 185 -84.28 39.81 -5.72
CA LEU A 185 -83.03 39.81 -6.47
C LEU A 185 -82.01 40.71 -5.77
N ASP A 186 -80.74 40.44 -5.99
CA ASP A 186 -79.60 41.28 -5.64
C ASP A 186 -78.67 41.28 -6.85
N LEU A 187 -78.14 42.43 -7.27
CA LEU A 187 -77.24 42.52 -8.43
C LEU A 187 -76.06 43.41 -8.05
N LYS A 188 -74.85 42.83 -8.08
CA LYS A 188 -73.62 43.42 -7.56
C LYS A 188 -72.44 43.15 -8.49
N SER A 189 -71.41 43.96 -8.38
CA SER A 189 -70.04 43.60 -8.78
C SER A 189 -69.11 44.02 -7.65
N ASN A 190 -67.90 43.46 -7.63
CA ASN A 190 -66.80 44.00 -6.83
C ASN A 190 -66.20 45.24 -7.50
N ASP A 191 -66.39 45.37 -8.81
CA ASP A 191 -65.80 46.40 -9.66
C ASP A 191 -66.82 47.55 -9.84
N SER A 192 -66.51 48.73 -9.30
CA SER A 192 -67.32 49.95 -9.47
C SER A 192 -67.06 50.66 -10.80
N VAL A 193 -65.92 50.36 -11.43
CA VAL A 193 -65.49 50.85 -12.74
C VAL A 193 -65.15 49.66 -13.63
N ALA A 194 -65.56 49.68 -14.89
CA ALA A 194 -65.14 48.73 -15.91
C ALA A 194 -64.28 49.45 -16.97
N TYR A 195 -63.15 48.87 -17.32
CA TYR A 195 -62.30 49.42 -18.39
C TYR A 195 -62.51 48.67 -19.70
N ILE A 196 -62.58 49.39 -20.81
CA ILE A 196 -62.79 48.79 -22.14
C ILE A 196 -61.62 47.83 -22.51
N GLU A 197 -60.42 48.07 -22.00
CA GLU A 197 -59.25 47.20 -22.19
C GLU A 197 -59.30 45.86 -21.42
N ASP A 198 -60.03 45.78 -20.30
CA ASP A 198 -60.09 44.59 -19.42
C ASP A 198 -60.87 43.41 -20.05
N GLN A 199 -61.49 43.63 -21.21
CA GLN A 199 -62.32 42.69 -21.99
C GLN A 199 -63.58 42.15 -21.29
N SER A 200 -63.67 42.14 -19.96
CA SER A 200 -64.85 41.74 -19.18
C SER A 200 -64.71 42.02 -17.69
N ILE A 201 -65.78 42.48 -17.04
CA ILE A 201 -65.90 42.47 -15.56
C ILE A 201 -66.95 41.45 -15.08
N PRO A 202 -66.75 40.79 -13.92
CA PRO A 202 -67.75 39.91 -13.32
C PRO A 202 -68.92 40.69 -12.72
N VAL A 203 -70.13 40.15 -12.87
CA VAL A 203 -71.38 40.68 -12.33
C VAL A 203 -72.18 39.54 -11.70
N GLU A 204 -72.53 39.69 -10.43
CA GLU A 204 -73.19 38.69 -9.60
C GLU A 204 -74.68 39.00 -9.45
N LEU A 205 -75.54 38.10 -9.94
CA LEU A 205 -76.99 38.13 -9.76
C LEU A 205 -77.40 37.04 -8.76
N ILE A 206 -77.90 37.46 -7.60
CA ILE A 206 -78.36 36.57 -6.53
C ILE A 206 -79.88 36.53 -6.53
N VAL A 207 -80.47 35.35 -6.79
CA VAL A 207 -81.89 35.08 -6.53
C VAL A 207 -82.02 34.63 -5.08
N LYS A 208 -82.80 35.35 -4.26
CA LYS A 208 -82.92 35.11 -2.81
C LYS A 208 -84.37 35.13 -2.33
N SER A 209 -84.69 34.29 -1.34
CA SER A 209 -86.00 34.26 -0.69
C SER A 209 -85.90 33.55 0.66
N ASP A 210 -86.66 34.03 1.64
CA ASP A 210 -86.86 33.36 2.94
C ASP A 210 -87.86 32.19 2.82
N ASN A 211 -88.54 32.06 1.68
CA ASN A 211 -89.52 31.02 1.41
C ASN A 211 -88.85 29.83 0.72
N LEU A 212 -88.74 28.69 1.43
CA LEU A 212 -88.06 27.50 0.92
C LEU A 212 -88.72 26.88 -0.33
N LEU A 213 -89.97 27.24 -0.67
CA LEU A 213 -90.57 26.82 -1.94
C LEU A 213 -90.00 27.59 -3.14
N ALA A 214 -89.61 28.86 -2.98
CA ALA A 214 -88.89 29.61 -4.01
C ALA A 214 -87.50 29.01 -4.29
N SER A 215 -86.80 28.50 -3.26
CA SER A 215 -85.50 27.83 -3.45
C SER A 215 -85.57 26.47 -4.17
N LYS A 216 -86.78 26.01 -4.52
CA LYS A 216 -87.04 24.84 -5.36
C LYS A 216 -87.66 25.17 -6.72
N GLN A 217 -87.83 26.45 -7.04
CA GLN A 217 -88.21 26.90 -8.38
C GLN A 217 -86.99 27.10 -9.28
N ASN A 218 -87.22 27.00 -10.59
CA ASN A 218 -86.23 27.32 -11.62
C ASN A 218 -86.55 28.69 -12.23
N TYR A 219 -85.50 29.47 -12.48
CA TYR A 219 -85.61 30.84 -12.95
C TYR A 219 -85.01 31.01 -14.35
N LYS A 220 -85.30 32.13 -15.01
CA LYS A 220 -84.76 32.52 -16.31
C LYS A 220 -84.64 34.04 -16.42
N ILE A 221 -83.75 34.51 -17.28
CA ILE A 221 -83.66 35.94 -17.60
C ILE A 221 -84.65 36.25 -18.73
N SER A 222 -85.72 36.97 -18.41
CA SER A 222 -86.79 37.33 -19.35
C SER A 222 -86.51 38.62 -20.11
N LYS A 223 -85.64 39.48 -19.58
CA LYS A 223 -85.12 40.68 -20.26
C LYS A 223 -83.78 41.10 -19.66
N LEU A 224 -82.88 41.57 -20.50
CA LEU A 224 -81.66 42.28 -20.13
C LEU A 224 -81.68 43.62 -20.87
N ASP A 225 -81.55 44.72 -20.15
CA ASP A 225 -81.31 46.05 -20.71
C ASP A 225 -79.96 46.58 -20.22
N ILE A 226 -79.31 47.38 -21.07
CA ILE A 226 -78.17 48.23 -20.70
C ILE A 226 -78.62 49.67 -20.96
N LEU A 227 -78.52 50.53 -19.94
CA LEU A 227 -78.93 51.92 -20.01
C LEU A 227 -77.72 52.83 -19.82
N GLY A 228 -77.68 53.98 -20.49
CA GLY A 228 -76.56 54.93 -20.42
C GLY A 228 -75.33 54.57 -21.29
N GLY A 229 -75.38 53.44 -21.99
CA GLY A 229 -74.34 52.98 -22.92
C GLY A 229 -74.67 51.61 -23.51
N ASP A 230 -73.69 50.99 -24.16
CA ASP A 230 -73.83 49.75 -24.92
C ASP A 230 -72.82 48.67 -24.47
N GLY A 231 -73.09 47.41 -24.83
CA GLY A 231 -72.24 46.28 -24.49
C GLY A 231 -72.92 44.93 -24.58
N ASN A 232 -72.23 43.91 -24.10
CA ASN A 232 -72.65 42.52 -24.15
C ASN A 232 -72.49 41.86 -22.77
N VAL A 233 -73.44 41.01 -22.39
CA VAL A 233 -73.30 40.16 -21.19
C VAL A 233 -73.14 38.71 -21.63
N TYR A 234 -72.24 37.99 -20.97
CA TYR A 234 -71.93 36.59 -21.22
C TYR A 234 -72.18 35.75 -19.96
N THR A 235 -72.50 34.48 -20.17
CA THR A 235 -72.48 33.43 -19.16
C THR A 235 -71.38 32.42 -19.53
N GLU A 236 -70.81 31.74 -18.54
CA GLU A 236 -69.78 30.74 -18.76
C GLU A 236 -70.36 29.34 -18.54
N VAL A 237 -70.20 28.47 -19.54
CA VAL A 237 -70.69 27.10 -19.54
C VAL A 237 -69.55 26.22 -20.04
N ASP A 238 -69.14 25.24 -19.23
CA ASP A 238 -68.05 24.30 -19.53
C ASP A 238 -66.73 25.00 -19.99
N GLY A 239 -66.42 26.15 -19.38
CA GLY A 239 -65.24 26.98 -19.70
C GLY A 239 -65.38 27.86 -20.95
N VAL A 240 -66.55 27.86 -21.61
CA VAL A 240 -66.82 28.66 -22.81
C VAL A 240 -67.77 29.82 -22.48
N ARG A 241 -67.35 31.04 -22.82
CA ARG A 241 -68.17 32.26 -22.67
C ARG A 241 -69.21 32.35 -23.79
N LYS A 242 -70.47 32.04 -23.47
CA LYS A 242 -71.64 32.18 -24.34
C LYS A 242 -72.30 33.54 -24.11
N LYS A 243 -72.64 34.28 -25.17
CA LYS A 243 -73.46 35.50 -25.03
C LYS A 243 -74.83 35.16 -24.41
N LEU A 244 -75.18 35.87 -23.34
CA LEU A 244 -76.38 35.64 -22.56
C LEU A 244 -77.62 35.91 -23.42
N SER A 245 -78.54 34.95 -23.46
CA SER A 245 -79.72 34.94 -24.33
C SER A 245 -81.02 35.07 -23.53
N ILE A 246 -82.05 35.65 -24.14
CA ILE A 246 -83.37 35.79 -23.49
C ILE A 246 -84.01 34.41 -23.33
N ASN A 247 -84.51 34.11 -22.13
CA ASN A 247 -84.91 32.80 -21.60
C ASN A 247 -83.76 31.83 -21.26
N ASP A 248 -82.49 32.25 -21.24
CA ASP A 248 -81.44 31.39 -20.62
C ASP A 248 -81.81 31.12 -19.14
N PRO A 249 -81.70 29.86 -18.68
CA PRO A 249 -82.06 29.47 -17.33
C PRO A 249 -81.01 29.94 -16.32
N ILE A 250 -81.46 30.29 -15.11
CA ILE A 250 -80.59 30.68 -13.99
C ILE A 250 -80.99 29.94 -12.72
N ASN A 251 -80.02 29.72 -11.84
CA ASN A 251 -80.21 28.98 -10.60
C ASN A 251 -80.74 29.89 -9.48
N PHE A 252 -81.40 29.30 -8.48
CA PHE A 252 -81.61 29.97 -7.20
C PHE A 252 -80.26 30.16 -6.47
N GLY A 253 -80.09 31.28 -5.78
CA GLY A 253 -78.78 31.67 -5.22
C GLY A 253 -77.93 32.45 -6.23
N LYS A 254 -76.61 32.26 -6.17
CA LYS A 254 -75.59 33.02 -6.90
C LYS A 254 -75.47 32.59 -8.36
N ASN A 255 -75.56 33.54 -9.28
CA ASN A 255 -75.23 33.38 -10.70
C ASN A 255 -74.18 34.44 -11.07
N ILE A 256 -73.12 34.04 -11.78
CA ILE A 256 -72.06 34.94 -12.24
C ILE A 256 -72.22 35.14 -13.75
N PHE A 257 -72.20 36.39 -14.18
CA PHE A 257 -72.15 36.82 -15.57
C PHE A 257 -70.92 37.69 -15.80
N TYR A 258 -70.53 37.87 -17.05
CA TYR A 258 -69.43 38.75 -17.43
C TYR A 258 -69.97 39.86 -18.32
N TYR A 259 -69.88 41.10 -17.86
CA TYR A 259 -70.24 42.27 -18.66
C TYR A 259 -69.03 42.79 -19.44
N VAL A 260 -69.25 43.09 -20.71
CA VAL A 260 -68.26 43.58 -21.67
C VAL A 260 -68.82 44.89 -22.25
N PRO A 261 -68.26 46.07 -21.93
CA PRO A 261 -68.62 47.30 -22.62
C PRO A 261 -68.17 47.24 -24.08
N ASN A 262 -68.95 47.82 -24.98
CA ASN A 262 -68.53 47.96 -26.38
C ASN A 262 -67.49 49.09 -26.51
N PRO A 263 -66.59 49.04 -27.52
CA PRO A 263 -65.71 50.16 -27.83
C PRO A 263 -66.47 51.48 -27.98
N GLU A 264 -65.81 52.59 -27.62
CA GLU A 264 -66.37 53.95 -27.60
C GLU A 264 -67.52 54.21 -26.59
N SER A 265 -68.08 53.18 -25.95
CA SER A 265 -69.10 53.33 -24.91
C SER A 265 -68.48 53.55 -23.52
N SER A 266 -67.91 54.74 -23.29
CA SER A 266 -67.51 55.20 -21.96
C SER A 266 -68.59 56.10 -21.33
N GLY A 267 -68.76 56.01 -20.01
CA GLY A 267 -69.77 56.77 -19.27
C GLY A 267 -70.45 55.97 -18.15
N ASN A 268 -71.52 56.54 -17.58
CA ASN A 268 -72.30 55.88 -16.52
C ASN A 268 -73.29 54.88 -17.13
N HIS A 269 -72.91 53.60 -17.16
CA HIS A 269 -73.79 52.52 -17.57
C HIS A 269 -74.64 52.01 -16.40
N LYS A 270 -75.77 51.38 -16.72
CA LYS A 270 -76.62 50.69 -15.75
C LYS A 270 -77.14 49.41 -16.37
N LEU A 271 -76.65 48.27 -15.87
CA LEU A 271 -77.16 46.96 -16.24
C LEU A 271 -78.50 46.74 -15.54
N VAL A 272 -79.49 46.18 -16.24
CA VAL A 272 -80.83 45.92 -15.72
C VAL A 272 -81.27 44.51 -16.09
N PHE A 273 -81.30 43.62 -15.11
CA PHE A 273 -81.70 42.23 -15.25
C PHE A 273 -83.16 42.08 -14.82
N THR A 274 -83.99 41.53 -15.69
CA THR A 274 -85.36 41.12 -15.36
C THR A 274 -85.41 39.60 -15.33
N VAL A 275 -85.60 39.04 -14.14
CA VAL A 275 -85.73 37.61 -13.89
C VAL A 275 -87.20 37.26 -13.77
N GLN A 276 -87.57 36.11 -14.32
CA GLN A 276 -88.86 35.45 -14.06
C GLN A 276 -88.61 34.01 -13.60
N ASN A 277 -89.62 33.36 -13.03
CA ASN A 277 -89.63 31.90 -13.05
C ASN A 277 -89.73 31.38 -14.50
N ILE A 278 -89.38 30.11 -14.75
CA ILE A 278 -89.39 29.56 -16.13
C ILE A 278 -90.75 29.73 -16.84
N GLN A 279 -91.83 29.62 -16.08
CA GLN A 279 -93.22 29.76 -16.52
C GLN A 279 -93.60 31.20 -16.92
N GLY A 280 -92.91 32.23 -16.39
CA GLY A 280 -93.10 33.64 -16.77
C GLY A 280 -94.18 34.40 -15.99
N TYR A 281 -94.69 33.87 -14.88
CA TYR A 281 -95.82 34.46 -14.16
C TYR A 281 -95.44 35.60 -13.21
N THR A 282 -94.35 35.45 -12.45
CA THR A 282 -93.81 36.51 -11.58
C THR A 282 -92.46 37.00 -12.07
N GLY A 283 -92.37 38.31 -12.33
CA GLY A 283 -91.14 38.99 -12.71
C GLY A 283 -90.61 39.90 -11.62
N LYS A 284 -89.28 39.92 -11.44
CA LYS A 284 -88.55 40.88 -10.60
C LYS A 284 -87.42 41.50 -11.42
N GLN A 285 -87.05 42.73 -11.08
CA GLN A 285 -85.99 43.47 -11.75
C GLN A 285 -84.93 43.89 -10.73
N ALA A 286 -83.66 43.76 -11.10
CA ALA A 286 -82.52 44.29 -10.37
C ALA A 286 -81.65 45.11 -11.31
N SER A 287 -80.95 46.12 -10.78
CA SER A 287 -80.10 46.98 -11.59
C SER A 287 -78.84 47.43 -10.86
N LEU A 288 -77.74 47.48 -11.58
CA LEU A 288 -76.40 47.81 -11.08
C LEU A 288 -75.82 48.95 -11.93
N PRO A 289 -75.56 50.13 -11.35
CA PRO A 289 -74.77 51.17 -12.02
C PRO A 289 -73.30 50.73 -12.09
N ILE A 290 -72.64 51.03 -13.21
CA ILE A 290 -71.22 50.74 -13.47
C ILE A 290 -70.65 51.93 -14.24
N GLN A 291 -69.59 52.55 -13.74
CA GLN A 291 -68.85 53.56 -14.49
C GLN A 291 -67.96 52.86 -15.53
N VAL A 292 -67.93 53.33 -16.78
CA VAL A 292 -67.13 52.72 -17.85
C VAL A 292 -66.11 53.72 -18.39
N GLU A 293 -64.85 53.32 -18.41
CA GLU A 293 -63.72 54.15 -18.80
C GLU A 293 -62.89 53.47 -19.90
N SER A 294 -62.24 54.26 -20.76
CA SER A 294 -61.57 53.69 -21.94
C SER A 294 -60.24 52.99 -21.63
N HIS A 295 -59.59 53.35 -20.53
CA HIS A 295 -58.28 52.83 -20.09
C HIS A 295 -58.06 53.17 -18.61
N ARG A 296 -57.23 52.38 -17.92
CA ARG A 296 -56.77 52.62 -16.54
C ARG A 296 -55.75 53.74 -16.52
N VAL A 297 -55.96 54.77 -15.71
CA VAL A 297 -54.97 55.84 -15.49
C VAL A 297 -53.95 55.37 -14.45
N GLN A 298 -52.81 54.84 -14.91
CA GLN A 298 -51.75 54.35 -14.04
C GLN A 298 -51.16 55.51 -13.20
N ASN A 299 -51.33 55.48 -11.87
CA ASN A 299 -51.01 56.61 -10.99
C ASN A 299 -49.52 56.72 -10.58
N PHE A 300 -48.67 55.77 -10.98
CA PHE A 300 -47.25 55.76 -10.67
C PHE A 300 -46.44 55.08 -11.77
N THR A 301 -45.14 55.34 -11.81
CA THR A 301 -44.17 54.62 -12.65
C THR A 301 -43.08 54.01 -11.77
N ALA A 302 -42.47 52.93 -12.24
CA ALA A 302 -41.30 52.34 -11.60
C ALA A 302 -40.33 51.74 -12.61
N HIS A 303 -39.03 51.76 -12.31
CA HIS A 303 -37.96 51.23 -13.16
C HIS A 303 -36.76 50.76 -12.32
N ILE A 304 -36.11 49.65 -12.70
CA ILE A 304 -34.86 49.18 -12.09
C ILE A 304 -33.69 49.62 -12.96
N THR A 305 -32.83 50.50 -12.45
CA THR A 305 -31.60 50.92 -13.11
C THR A 305 -30.40 50.08 -12.66
N LEU A 306 -29.51 49.82 -13.61
CA LEU A 306 -28.22 49.14 -13.42
C LEU A 306 -27.05 50.14 -13.51
N PRO A 307 -25.94 49.94 -12.77
CA PRO A 307 -24.75 50.79 -12.85
C PRO A 307 -24.17 50.82 -14.27
N PRO A 308 -23.79 51.99 -14.82
CA PRO A 308 -23.57 52.17 -16.25
C PRO A 308 -22.54 51.19 -16.86
N ASN A 309 -21.49 50.82 -16.14
CA ASN A 309 -20.36 50.06 -16.68
C ASN A 309 -20.53 48.53 -16.69
N ASN A 310 -21.63 47.98 -16.14
CA ASN A 310 -21.83 46.53 -15.99
C ASN A 310 -22.74 45.93 -17.09
N GLU A 311 -22.21 45.76 -18.30
CA GLU A 311 -22.96 45.13 -19.42
C GLU A 311 -22.94 43.59 -19.37
N SER A 312 -21.88 43.01 -18.79
CA SER A 312 -21.79 41.57 -18.48
C SER A 312 -21.48 41.39 -16.99
N LEU A 313 -22.16 40.43 -16.36
CA LEU A 313 -21.99 40.05 -14.96
C LEU A 313 -21.42 38.62 -14.88
N LEU A 314 -20.81 38.30 -13.74
CA LEU A 314 -20.28 36.96 -13.47
C LEU A 314 -21.28 36.15 -12.62
N PRO A 315 -21.40 34.83 -12.79
CA PRO A 315 -22.40 34.00 -12.09
C PRO A 315 -22.34 34.06 -10.56
N PHE A 316 -21.19 34.45 -10.00
CA PHE A 316 -20.87 34.51 -8.58
C PHE A 316 -20.70 35.96 -8.07
N LYS A 317 -21.03 36.97 -8.88
CA LYS A 317 -20.82 38.38 -8.55
C LYS A 317 -22.15 39.11 -8.41
N GLU A 318 -22.43 39.56 -7.19
CA GLU A 318 -23.51 40.47 -6.87
C GLU A 318 -23.41 41.80 -7.65
N ILE A 319 -24.57 42.38 -7.99
CA ILE A 319 -24.67 43.72 -8.59
C ILE A 319 -25.68 44.57 -7.81
N ILE A 320 -25.27 45.77 -7.41
CA ILE A 320 -26.16 46.78 -6.86
C ILE A 320 -27.04 47.33 -7.99
N CYS A 321 -28.35 47.41 -7.78
CA CYS A 321 -29.34 47.97 -8.69
C CYS A 321 -30.30 48.89 -7.92
N SER A 322 -30.89 49.87 -8.61
CA SER A 322 -31.78 50.86 -7.99
C SER A 322 -33.18 50.74 -8.54
N LEU A 323 -34.13 50.24 -7.73
CA LEU A 323 -35.55 50.33 -8.04
C LEU A 323 -36.05 51.72 -7.69
N ARG A 324 -36.37 52.53 -8.70
CA ARG A 324 -37.04 53.83 -8.50
C ARG A 324 -38.55 53.67 -8.65
N ILE A 325 -39.29 54.15 -7.66
CA ILE A 325 -40.76 54.31 -7.67
C ILE A 325 -41.06 55.82 -7.69
N THR A 326 -42.01 56.27 -8.50
CA THR A 326 -42.38 57.69 -8.62
C THR A 326 -43.87 57.86 -8.91
N SER A 327 -44.57 58.54 -8.00
CA SER A 327 -45.99 58.92 -8.07
C SER A 327 -46.21 59.99 -9.12
N LEU A 328 -47.17 59.77 -10.02
CA LEU A 328 -47.57 60.75 -11.02
C LEU A 328 -48.57 61.78 -10.47
N SER A 329 -49.05 61.58 -9.23
CA SER A 329 -50.08 62.41 -8.61
C SER A 329 -49.58 63.66 -7.87
N GLY A 330 -48.26 63.83 -7.73
CA GLY A 330 -47.63 65.04 -7.17
C GLY A 330 -47.93 65.30 -5.68
N LYS A 331 -48.43 64.30 -4.95
CA LYS A 331 -48.67 64.37 -3.49
C LYS A 331 -47.90 63.25 -2.82
N GLU A 332 -46.84 63.61 -2.09
CA GLU A 332 -45.82 62.69 -1.53
C GLU A 332 -46.29 61.81 -0.35
N ASN A 333 -47.59 61.81 -0.03
CA ASN A 333 -48.13 61.14 1.16
C ASN A 333 -49.08 59.98 0.81
N GLU A 334 -48.83 58.84 1.45
CA GLU A 334 -49.75 57.71 1.63
C GLU A 334 -50.12 56.91 0.36
N LEU A 335 -49.08 56.43 -0.34
CA LEU A 335 -49.15 55.17 -1.09
C LEU A 335 -48.12 54.18 -0.53
N ASP A 336 -48.58 53.22 0.27
CA ASP A 336 -47.80 52.02 0.52
C ASP A 336 -47.75 51.19 -0.77
N TYR A 337 -46.54 50.91 -1.24
CA TYR A 337 -46.29 49.99 -2.35
C TYR A 337 -45.89 48.63 -1.79
N TYR A 338 -46.17 47.56 -2.52
CA TYR A 338 -45.71 46.22 -2.17
C TYR A 338 -45.38 45.40 -3.42
N VAL A 339 -44.50 44.41 -3.22
CA VAL A 339 -44.21 43.38 -4.23
C VAL A 339 -45.42 42.45 -4.35
N ASP A 340 -46.00 42.40 -5.53
CA ASP A 340 -47.18 41.58 -5.88
C ASP A 340 -46.74 40.23 -6.49
N SER A 341 -45.71 40.26 -7.33
CA SER A 341 -45.00 39.06 -7.79
C SER A 341 -43.55 39.37 -8.16
N ILE A 342 -42.73 38.33 -8.27
CA ILE A 342 -41.38 38.38 -8.85
C ILE A 342 -41.31 37.25 -9.88
N GLU A 343 -40.89 37.58 -11.09
CA GLU A 343 -40.58 36.62 -12.15
C GLU A 343 -39.08 36.68 -12.42
N LEU A 344 -38.39 35.55 -12.23
CA LEU A 344 -36.94 35.41 -12.40
C LEU A 344 -36.65 34.07 -13.08
N ASN A 345 -35.78 34.08 -14.09
CA ASN A 345 -35.24 32.86 -14.70
C ASN A 345 -33.94 32.37 -14.02
N GLY A 346 -33.31 33.20 -13.19
CA GLY A 346 -32.15 32.88 -12.39
C GLY A 346 -31.78 34.02 -11.43
N GLY A 347 -31.02 33.70 -10.37
CA GLY A 347 -30.68 34.64 -9.30
C GLY A 347 -31.86 35.03 -8.39
N LYS A 348 -31.64 36.04 -7.55
CA LYS A 348 -32.63 36.64 -6.62
C LYS A 348 -32.34 38.12 -6.40
N PHE A 349 -33.35 38.86 -5.94
CA PHE A 349 -33.18 40.21 -5.39
C PHE A 349 -33.02 40.17 -3.88
N ILE A 350 -32.19 41.05 -3.33
CA ILE A 350 -31.89 41.22 -1.91
C ILE A 350 -32.12 42.69 -1.54
N LEU A 351 -32.85 42.94 -0.46
CA LEU A 351 -33.11 44.26 0.14
C LEU A 351 -32.82 44.16 1.64
N ASP A 352 -32.07 45.13 2.19
CA ASP A 352 -31.64 45.16 3.60
C ASP A 352 -31.03 43.83 4.12
N GLY A 353 -30.27 43.14 3.26
CA GLY A 353 -29.63 41.85 3.56
C GLY A 353 -30.58 40.65 3.63
N LYS A 354 -31.83 40.78 3.15
CA LYS A 354 -32.82 39.71 3.05
C LYS A 354 -33.30 39.54 1.61
N GLU A 355 -33.70 38.32 1.24
CA GLU A 355 -34.33 38.08 -0.05
C GLU A 355 -35.64 38.87 -0.17
N LEU A 356 -35.82 39.53 -1.32
CA LEU A 356 -37.05 40.26 -1.64
C LEU A 356 -38.15 39.26 -1.96
N VAL A 357 -39.29 39.35 -1.27
CA VAL A 357 -40.39 38.37 -1.38
C VAL A 357 -41.73 39.04 -1.65
N VAL A 358 -42.71 38.26 -2.10
CA VAL A 358 -44.09 38.73 -2.28
C VAL A 358 -44.63 39.26 -0.94
N GLY A 359 -45.27 40.42 -0.98
CA GLY A 359 -45.76 41.14 0.20
C GLY A 359 -44.71 42.03 0.88
N THR A 360 -43.45 42.11 0.42
CA THR A 360 -42.49 43.08 0.96
C THR A 360 -42.99 44.52 0.69
N PRO A 361 -43.15 45.36 1.74
CA PRO A 361 -43.56 46.76 1.58
C PRO A 361 -42.39 47.63 1.11
N LEU A 362 -42.68 48.56 0.22
CA LEU A 362 -41.74 49.47 -0.44
C LEU A 362 -42.24 50.92 -0.36
N LYS A 363 -41.32 51.88 -0.36
CA LYS A 363 -41.60 53.31 -0.28
C LYS A 363 -41.42 54.00 -1.64
N GLU A 364 -42.03 55.16 -1.82
CA GLU A 364 -41.68 56.03 -2.94
C GLU A 364 -40.21 56.50 -2.86
N GLY A 365 -39.58 56.72 -4.01
CA GLY A 365 -38.18 57.16 -4.13
C GLY A 365 -37.28 56.11 -4.78
N ASN A 366 -35.97 56.21 -4.50
CA ASN A 366 -34.98 55.23 -4.95
C ASN A 366 -34.74 54.19 -3.84
N ILE A 367 -34.88 52.92 -4.17
CA ILE A 367 -34.62 51.77 -3.30
C ILE A 367 -33.39 51.05 -3.85
N GLU A 368 -32.32 51.01 -3.06
CA GLU A 368 -31.11 50.26 -3.41
C GLU A 368 -31.31 48.77 -3.06
N MET A 369 -31.04 47.89 -4.02
CA MET A 369 -31.19 46.45 -3.91
C MET A 369 -29.95 45.76 -4.50
N VAL A 370 -29.61 44.57 -4.03
CA VAL A 370 -28.59 43.72 -4.65
C VAL A 370 -29.28 42.63 -5.46
N PHE A 371 -28.81 42.38 -6.69
CA PHE A 371 -29.14 41.19 -7.44
C PHE A 371 -27.98 40.19 -7.31
N ASP A 372 -28.27 39.01 -6.74
CA ASP A 372 -27.36 37.87 -6.59
C ASP A 372 -27.68 36.86 -7.69
N PRO A 373 -26.77 36.59 -8.65
CA PRO A 373 -27.05 35.67 -9.75
C PRO A 373 -27.13 34.18 -9.37
N LEU A 374 -26.71 33.78 -8.17
CA LEU A 374 -26.76 32.39 -7.68
C LEU A 374 -26.19 31.32 -8.65
N HIS A 375 -25.08 31.63 -9.32
CA HIS A 375 -24.42 30.77 -10.32
C HIS A 375 -25.24 30.47 -11.58
N TYR A 376 -26.29 31.25 -11.86
CA TYR A 376 -26.98 31.23 -13.15
C TYR A 376 -26.12 31.85 -14.26
N SER A 377 -26.21 31.33 -15.48
CA SER A 377 -25.60 31.93 -16.67
C SER A 377 -26.59 31.97 -17.85
N GLY A 378 -26.47 33.00 -18.69
CA GLY A 378 -27.44 33.36 -19.73
C GLY A 378 -28.02 34.78 -19.56
N ASP A 379 -29.03 35.10 -20.38
CA ASP A 379 -29.74 36.38 -20.32
C ASP A 379 -30.70 36.42 -19.13
N VAL A 380 -30.56 37.40 -18.22
CA VAL A 380 -31.46 37.54 -17.08
C VAL A 380 -32.78 38.18 -17.50
N GLN A 381 -33.85 37.40 -17.39
CA GLN A 381 -35.23 37.87 -17.47
C GLN A 381 -35.76 38.05 -16.05
N ALA A 382 -35.48 39.22 -15.49
CA ALA A 382 -36.00 39.64 -14.20
C ALA A 382 -37.15 40.63 -14.38
N SER A 383 -38.24 40.41 -13.67
CA SER A 383 -39.25 41.44 -13.44
C SER A 383 -39.88 41.36 -12.06
N ILE A 384 -40.26 42.51 -11.52
CA ILE A 384 -40.97 42.67 -10.27
C ILE A 384 -42.30 43.33 -10.61
N ILE A 385 -43.43 42.72 -10.25
CA ILE A 385 -44.72 43.41 -10.31
C ILE A 385 -44.93 44.12 -8.98
N LEU A 386 -45.04 45.44 -9.05
CA LEU A 386 -45.38 46.29 -7.91
C LEU A 386 -46.86 46.61 -7.94
N ARG A 387 -47.48 46.69 -6.77
CA ARG A 387 -48.86 47.15 -6.60
C ARG A 387 -48.93 48.20 -5.49
N ASN A 388 -49.82 49.18 -5.62
CA ASN A 388 -50.06 50.18 -4.57
C ASN A 388 -51.33 49.87 -3.76
N SER A 389 -51.57 50.64 -2.70
CA SER A 389 -52.77 50.54 -1.84
C SER A 389 -54.11 50.78 -2.56
N LYS A 390 -54.11 51.32 -3.79
CA LYS A 390 -55.31 51.53 -4.62
C LYS A 390 -55.58 50.39 -5.61
N GLY A 391 -54.66 49.44 -5.75
CA GLY A 391 -54.74 48.34 -6.71
C GLY A 391 -54.14 48.65 -8.09
N ASP A 392 -53.55 49.83 -8.29
CA ASP A 392 -52.74 50.09 -9.48
C ASP A 392 -51.51 49.17 -9.45
N SER A 393 -51.15 48.58 -10.59
CA SER A 393 -49.94 47.76 -10.73
C SER A 393 -48.99 48.29 -11.80
N SER A 394 -47.71 47.95 -11.66
CA SER A 394 -46.66 48.26 -12.64
C SER A 394 -45.66 47.11 -12.69
N LYS A 395 -45.44 46.54 -13.89
CA LYS A 395 -44.42 45.51 -14.12
C LYS A 395 -43.08 46.18 -14.42
N VAL A 396 -42.08 45.89 -13.60
CA VAL A 396 -40.79 46.55 -13.61
C VAL A 396 -39.70 45.58 -14.03
N THR A 397 -38.98 45.87 -15.11
CA THR A 397 -37.80 45.12 -15.57
C THR A 397 -36.53 45.92 -15.34
N PHE A 398 -35.36 45.29 -15.57
CA PHE A 398 -34.12 46.05 -15.76
C PHE A 398 -34.24 47.04 -16.93
N SER A 399 -33.57 48.19 -16.81
CA SER A 399 -33.53 49.26 -17.82
C SER A 399 -32.74 48.92 -19.09
N ARG A 400 -32.04 47.77 -19.09
CA ARG A 400 -31.34 47.16 -20.23
C ARG A 400 -31.25 45.64 -19.99
N PRO A 401 -30.97 44.81 -21.01
CA PRO A 401 -30.62 43.41 -20.79
C PRO A 401 -29.42 43.28 -19.85
N LEU A 402 -29.47 42.29 -18.97
CA LEU A 402 -28.35 41.89 -18.10
C LEU A 402 -27.92 40.50 -18.55
N VAL A 403 -26.75 40.38 -19.17
CA VAL A 403 -26.18 39.10 -19.58
C VAL A 403 -25.24 38.63 -18.47
N ILE A 404 -25.47 37.42 -17.94
CA ILE A 404 -24.47 36.74 -17.11
C ILE A 404 -23.72 35.79 -18.01
N SER A 405 -22.39 35.92 -18.05
CA SER A 405 -21.54 35.08 -18.88
C SER A 405 -20.59 34.28 -18.00
N ASP A 406 -20.54 32.96 -18.18
CA ASP A 406 -19.51 32.14 -17.57
C ASP A 406 -18.13 32.63 -18.05
N PRO A 407 -17.24 33.11 -17.16
CA PRO A 407 -15.91 33.51 -17.56
C PRO A 407 -15.11 32.27 -17.99
N SER A 408 -14.34 32.38 -19.07
CA SER A 408 -13.44 31.30 -19.49
C SER A 408 -12.19 31.30 -18.60
N LEU A 409 -12.32 30.79 -17.38
CA LEU A 409 -11.27 30.69 -16.38
C LEU A 409 -10.42 29.44 -16.66
N GLY A 410 -9.22 29.62 -17.21
CA GLY A 410 -8.28 28.53 -17.46
C GLY A 410 -6.90 28.87 -16.94
N VAL A 411 -6.25 27.94 -16.23
CA VAL A 411 -4.85 28.10 -15.84
C VAL A 411 -4.01 26.91 -16.29
N GLU A 412 -3.22 27.16 -17.33
CA GLU A 412 -2.28 26.18 -17.87
C GLU A 412 -0.92 26.34 -17.21
N SER A 413 -0.25 25.22 -16.92
CA SER A 413 1.12 25.24 -16.42
C SER A 413 2.05 24.58 -17.43
N THR A 414 3.14 25.26 -17.78
CA THR A 414 4.16 24.79 -18.71
C THR A 414 5.55 25.11 -18.17
N ILE A 415 6.59 24.54 -18.77
CA ILE A 415 7.99 24.90 -18.45
C ILE A 415 8.68 25.37 -19.71
N VAL A 416 9.21 26.58 -19.68
CA VAL A 416 9.88 27.25 -20.81
C VAL A 416 11.20 27.81 -20.28
N ASN A 417 12.32 27.48 -20.94
CA ASN A 417 13.66 27.98 -20.56
C ASN A 417 14.04 27.77 -19.07
N LYS A 418 13.57 26.67 -18.46
CA LYS A 418 13.71 26.35 -17.01
C LYS A 418 12.94 27.26 -16.05
N THR A 419 12.07 28.13 -16.56
CA THR A 419 11.05 28.84 -15.78
C THR A 419 9.73 28.07 -15.90
N ILE A 420 9.02 27.89 -14.79
CA ILE A 420 7.65 27.39 -14.82
C ILE A 420 6.72 28.57 -15.10
N LYS A 421 5.96 28.49 -16.18
CA LYS A 421 4.94 29.48 -16.54
C LYS A 421 3.57 28.99 -16.11
N LEU A 422 2.83 29.81 -15.37
CA LEU A 422 1.40 29.67 -15.11
C LEU A 422 0.66 30.72 -15.94
N THR A 423 0.04 30.29 -17.04
CA THR A 423 -0.71 31.16 -17.95
C THR A 423 -2.15 31.23 -17.49
N VAL A 424 -2.54 32.37 -16.95
CA VAL A 424 -3.90 32.66 -16.45
C VAL A 424 -4.71 33.28 -17.58
N ASN A 425 -5.57 32.48 -18.19
CA ASN A 425 -6.52 32.89 -19.21
C ASN A 425 -7.87 33.23 -18.55
N CYS A 426 -8.40 34.41 -18.89
CA CYS A 426 -9.68 34.90 -18.40
C CYS A 426 -10.34 35.76 -19.47
N SER A 427 -11.62 35.53 -19.79
CA SER A 427 -12.40 36.41 -20.68
C SER A 427 -12.89 37.68 -19.98
N TYR A 428 -12.79 37.77 -18.66
CA TYR A 428 -13.26 38.91 -17.87
C TYR A 428 -12.11 39.87 -17.52
N THR A 429 -12.29 41.13 -17.90
CA THR A 429 -11.27 42.20 -17.79
C THR A 429 -11.45 43.13 -16.58
N GLY A 430 -12.43 42.86 -15.71
CA GLY A 430 -12.72 43.71 -14.55
C GLY A 430 -11.70 43.56 -13.41
N SER A 431 -11.37 44.68 -12.77
CA SER A 431 -10.29 44.87 -11.77
C SER A 431 -10.29 44.01 -10.50
N ASN A 432 -11.26 43.10 -10.35
CA ASN A 432 -11.47 42.33 -9.13
C ASN A 432 -11.34 40.81 -9.36
N ALA A 433 -10.96 40.37 -10.57
CA ALA A 433 -10.77 38.95 -10.90
C ALA A 433 -9.40 38.43 -10.42
N ASN A 434 -9.27 38.32 -9.09
CA ASN A 434 -8.06 37.85 -8.44
C ASN A 434 -7.95 36.32 -8.52
N PHE A 435 -7.07 35.82 -9.39
CA PHE A 435 -6.58 34.45 -9.29
C PHE A 435 -5.51 34.38 -8.20
N VAL A 436 -5.52 33.33 -7.38
CA VAL A 436 -4.56 33.15 -6.28
C VAL A 436 -3.94 31.77 -6.34
N LEU A 437 -2.61 31.70 -6.49
CA LEU A 437 -1.86 30.48 -6.21
C LEU A 437 -1.92 30.24 -4.69
N ASN A 438 -2.82 29.35 -4.27
CA ASN A 438 -3.09 29.05 -2.87
C ASN A 438 -2.01 28.14 -2.27
N SER A 439 -1.62 27.09 -3.00
CA SER A 439 -0.51 26.23 -2.61
C SER A 439 0.11 25.50 -3.81
N TYR A 440 1.29 24.93 -3.63
CA TYR A 440 1.86 23.95 -4.55
C TYR A 440 2.26 22.70 -3.79
N SER A 441 2.28 21.55 -4.48
CA SER A 441 2.74 20.28 -3.94
C SER A 441 3.65 19.57 -4.93
N LEU A 442 4.81 19.14 -4.45
CA LEU A 442 5.69 18.23 -5.19
C LEU A 442 5.22 16.79 -4.99
N SER A 443 5.47 15.95 -5.98
CA SER A 443 5.14 14.53 -5.90
C SER A 443 6.17 13.66 -6.60
N ARG A 444 6.16 12.36 -6.26
CA ARG A 444 6.99 11.31 -6.88
C ARG A 444 8.48 11.37 -6.52
N GLY A 445 8.84 11.75 -5.29
CA GLY A 445 10.19 11.53 -4.73
C GLY A 445 11.21 12.66 -4.93
N ILE A 446 10.75 13.89 -5.12
CA ILE A 446 11.57 15.09 -5.26
C ILE A 446 11.30 16.10 -4.14
N GLU A 447 12.35 16.76 -3.65
CA GLU A 447 12.27 17.85 -2.69
C GLU A 447 12.85 19.12 -3.30
N GLY A 448 12.14 20.24 -3.19
CA GLY A 448 12.54 21.50 -3.78
C GLY A 448 11.59 22.63 -3.42
N VAL A 449 11.93 23.83 -3.86
CA VAL A 449 11.31 25.08 -3.42
C VAL A 449 10.92 25.91 -4.64
N LEU A 450 9.65 26.29 -4.73
CA LEU A 450 9.17 27.25 -5.72
C LEU A 450 9.51 28.67 -5.26
N LYS A 451 10.03 29.47 -6.19
CA LYS A 451 10.43 30.86 -5.99
C LYS A 451 9.83 31.76 -7.07
N THR A 452 9.65 33.02 -6.74
CA THR A 452 9.40 34.09 -7.74
C THR A 452 10.63 34.30 -8.64
N ILE A 453 10.50 35.05 -9.75
CA ILE A 453 11.65 35.55 -10.52
C ILE A 453 12.65 36.32 -9.63
N THR A 454 12.14 37.07 -8.64
CA THR A 454 12.98 37.84 -7.69
C THR A 454 13.64 36.96 -6.61
N GLY A 455 13.51 35.63 -6.70
CA GLY A 455 14.19 34.67 -5.82
C GLY A 455 13.53 34.45 -4.45
N ALA A 456 12.42 35.13 -4.16
CA ALA A 456 11.68 34.94 -2.91
C ALA A 456 10.91 33.61 -2.92
N THR A 457 11.11 32.79 -1.88
CA THR A 457 10.40 31.51 -1.68
C THR A 457 8.90 31.73 -1.47
N ILE A 458 8.10 30.95 -2.19
CA ILE A 458 6.64 30.93 -2.04
C ILE A 458 6.27 30.07 -0.83
N LYS A 459 5.57 30.68 0.13
CA LYS A 459 5.09 30.06 1.38
C LYS A 459 3.61 30.37 1.63
N ASP A 460 3.28 31.65 1.51
CA ASP A 460 1.93 32.18 1.62
C ASP A 460 1.25 32.25 0.23
N PRO A 461 -0.08 32.35 0.15
CA PRO A 461 -0.79 32.49 -1.13
C PRO A 461 -0.38 33.74 -1.92
N ILE A 462 -0.20 33.60 -3.23
CA ILE A 462 0.26 34.69 -4.12
C ILE A 462 -0.79 35.03 -5.17
N LEU A 463 -1.04 36.34 -5.34
CA LEU A 463 -1.88 36.88 -6.40
C LEU A 463 -1.24 36.64 -7.78
N LEU A 464 -1.98 36.04 -8.70
CA LEU A 464 -1.57 35.85 -10.08
C LEU A 464 -2.12 36.98 -10.95
N SER A 465 -1.29 37.48 -11.87
CA SER A 465 -1.71 38.40 -12.93
C SER A 465 -2.42 37.66 -14.05
N LEU A 466 -3.25 38.36 -14.84
CA LEU A 466 -3.75 37.80 -16.10
C LEU A 466 -2.60 37.68 -17.11
N GLY A 467 -2.59 36.61 -17.91
CA GLY A 467 -1.48 36.26 -18.79
C GLY A 467 -0.42 35.38 -18.11
N GLU A 468 0.83 35.51 -18.52
CA GLU A 468 1.92 34.64 -18.04
C GLU A 468 2.45 35.07 -16.66
N ASN A 469 2.46 34.13 -15.71
CA ASN A 469 3.11 34.28 -14.40
C ASN A 469 4.32 33.35 -14.35
N GLU A 470 5.51 33.90 -14.07
CA GLU A 470 6.77 33.16 -14.16
C GLU A 470 7.39 32.86 -12.79
N PHE A 471 7.77 31.59 -12.60
CA PHE A 471 8.31 31.05 -11.35
C PHE A 471 9.57 30.24 -11.60
N THR A 472 10.56 30.37 -10.70
CA THR A 472 11.76 29.53 -10.71
C THR A 472 11.61 28.39 -9.71
N PHE A 473 12.25 27.26 -9.97
CA PHE A 473 12.20 26.08 -9.10
C PHE A 473 13.61 25.63 -8.72
N GLU A 474 13.88 25.57 -7.43
CA GLU A 474 15.15 25.09 -6.88
C GLU A 474 14.98 23.67 -6.35
N LEU A 475 15.60 22.70 -7.04
CA LEU A 475 15.58 21.30 -6.63
C LEU A 475 16.62 21.06 -5.53
N SER A 476 16.16 20.85 -4.30
CA SER A 476 17.02 20.71 -3.11
C SER A 476 17.60 19.30 -2.98
N SER A 477 16.77 18.28 -3.17
CA SER A 477 17.16 16.87 -3.00
C SER A 477 16.47 15.95 -4.02
N ILE A 478 17.09 14.80 -4.28
CA ILE A 478 16.49 13.71 -5.06
C ILE A 478 16.76 12.41 -4.32
N ASP A 479 15.70 11.69 -3.94
CA ASP A 479 15.82 10.27 -3.61
C ASP A 479 15.47 9.42 -4.85
N ILE A 480 16.50 8.98 -5.56
CA ILE A 480 16.40 8.08 -6.72
C ILE A 480 15.78 6.71 -6.38
N ASN A 481 15.57 6.37 -5.10
CA ASN A 481 14.82 5.17 -4.68
C ASN A 481 13.30 5.41 -4.62
N LEU A 482 12.86 6.67 -4.54
CA LEU A 482 11.45 7.06 -4.42
C LEU A 482 10.83 7.52 -5.75
N ILE A 483 11.62 7.97 -6.71
CA ILE A 483 11.12 8.30 -8.06
C ILE A 483 10.74 7.01 -8.80
N LYS A 484 9.44 6.84 -9.08
CA LYS A 484 8.86 5.70 -9.82
C LYS A 484 8.11 6.10 -11.10
N LYS A 485 8.00 7.40 -11.37
CA LYS A 485 7.36 8.06 -12.53
C LYS A 485 7.95 9.45 -12.68
N SER A 486 7.84 10.07 -13.86
CA SER A 486 8.31 11.45 -14.14
C SER A 486 7.85 12.44 -13.06
N PRO A 487 8.73 13.26 -12.47
CA PRO A 487 8.40 14.13 -11.33
C PRO A 487 7.42 15.24 -11.75
N ILE A 488 6.44 15.58 -10.91
CA ILE A 488 5.52 16.70 -11.20
C ILE A 488 5.32 17.61 -9.99
N ILE A 489 5.18 18.90 -10.27
CA ILE A 489 4.60 19.90 -9.38
C ILE A 489 3.11 20.06 -9.72
N ASN A 490 2.27 20.09 -8.70
CA ASN A 490 0.85 20.39 -8.81
C ASN A 490 0.58 21.73 -8.14
N PHE A 491 -0.12 22.62 -8.83
CA PHE A 491 -0.56 23.91 -8.32
C PHE A 491 -2.04 23.83 -7.93
N ASP A 492 -2.38 24.37 -6.77
CA ASP A 492 -3.75 24.57 -6.30
C ASP A 492 -4.05 26.06 -6.38
N ILE A 493 -4.96 26.43 -7.27
CA ILE A 493 -5.21 27.81 -7.67
C ILE A 493 -6.67 28.13 -7.42
N ILE A 494 -6.91 29.13 -6.57
CA ILE A 494 -8.25 29.66 -6.32
C ILE A 494 -8.57 30.60 -7.48
N HIS A 495 -9.66 30.29 -8.16
CA HIS A 495 -10.26 31.12 -9.20
C HIS A 495 -11.05 32.30 -8.59
N PRO A 496 -11.39 33.35 -9.37
CA PRO A 496 -12.18 34.49 -8.90
C PRO A 496 -13.58 34.15 -8.35
N ASP A 497 -14.08 32.94 -8.62
CA ASP A 497 -15.35 32.37 -8.11
C ASP A 497 -15.19 31.63 -6.76
N GLY A 498 -13.97 31.53 -6.23
CA GLY A 498 -13.65 30.76 -5.03
C GLY A 498 -13.47 29.26 -5.27
N THR A 499 -13.59 28.76 -6.51
CA THR A 499 -13.34 27.35 -6.85
C THR A 499 -11.84 27.04 -6.89
N HIS A 500 -11.48 25.81 -6.54
CA HIS A 500 -10.10 25.33 -6.60
C HIS A 500 -9.83 24.61 -7.93
N HIS A 501 -9.01 25.20 -8.78
CA HIS A 501 -8.49 24.57 -9.99
C HIS A 501 -7.11 23.95 -9.74
N LYS A 502 -6.83 22.80 -10.34
CA LYS A 502 -5.57 22.07 -10.17
C LYS A 502 -4.90 21.77 -11.51
N THR A 503 -3.71 22.33 -11.69
CA THR A 503 -2.89 22.22 -12.91
C THR A 503 -1.50 21.69 -12.53
N SER A 504 -0.80 21.00 -13.44
CA SER A 504 0.46 20.30 -13.10
C SER A 504 1.50 20.34 -14.21
N SER A 505 2.76 20.60 -13.85
CA SER A 505 3.91 20.67 -14.75
C SER A 505 4.93 19.56 -14.46
N ASN A 506 5.59 19.07 -15.51
CA ASN A 506 6.60 18.01 -15.43
C ASN A 506 8.00 18.58 -15.13
N LEU A 507 8.57 18.22 -13.98
CA LEU A 507 9.87 18.73 -13.50
C LEU A 507 11.07 17.92 -14.02
N SER A 508 10.89 17.12 -15.08
CA SER A 508 11.93 16.25 -15.65
C SER A 508 13.20 17.00 -16.03
N ILE A 509 13.09 18.26 -16.49
CA ILE A 509 14.25 19.09 -16.85
C ILE A 509 15.19 19.37 -15.66
N PHE A 510 14.65 19.68 -14.47
CA PHE A 510 15.47 19.94 -13.27
C PHE A 510 16.07 18.64 -12.70
N VAL A 511 15.32 17.54 -12.76
CA VAL A 511 15.82 16.23 -12.32
C VAL A 511 16.91 15.70 -13.26
N PHE A 512 16.80 15.92 -14.57
CA PHE A 512 17.82 15.50 -15.53
C PHE A 512 19.21 16.09 -15.24
N GLU A 513 19.31 17.39 -14.96
CA GLU A 513 20.60 18.05 -14.68
C GLU A 513 21.32 17.45 -13.48
N LYS A 514 20.55 17.08 -12.43
CA LYS A 514 21.10 16.42 -11.25
C LYS A 514 21.53 14.98 -11.56
N LEU A 515 20.77 14.25 -12.37
CA LEU A 515 21.12 12.89 -12.80
C LEU A 515 22.36 12.87 -13.71
N ASP A 516 22.53 13.86 -14.58
CA ASP A 516 23.75 14.03 -15.41
C ASP A 516 24.97 14.40 -14.56
N SER A 517 24.80 15.26 -13.54
CA SER A 517 25.83 15.50 -12.52
C SER A 517 26.23 14.21 -11.77
N MET A 518 25.25 13.35 -11.44
CA MET A 518 25.51 12.04 -10.82
C MET A 518 26.15 11.05 -11.81
N LEU A 519 25.84 11.11 -13.11
CA LEU A 519 26.48 10.32 -14.16
C LEU A 519 27.98 10.68 -14.29
N ARG A 520 28.32 11.97 -14.35
CA ARG A 520 29.73 12.44 -14.37
C ARG A 520 30.50 12.02 -13.11
N THR A 521 29.80 11.93 -11.98
CA THR A 521 30.36 11.39 -10.73
C THR A 521 30.66 9.89 -10.88
N LEU A 522 29.73 9.10 -11.41
CA LEU A 522 29.94 7.66 -11.68
C LEU A 522 31.05 7.40 -12.72
N GLU A 523 31.20 8.25 -13.74
CA GLU A 523 32.32 8.19 -14.69
C GLU A 523 33.66 8.36 -13.97
N THR A 524 33.76 9.36 -13.10
CA THR A 524 34.96 9.62 -12.28
C THR A 524 35.24 8.44 -11.34
N GLU A 525 34.21 7.95 -10.64
CA GLU A 525 34.30 6.76 -9.78
C GLU A 525 34.76 5.51 -10.54
N SER A 526 34.30 5.30 -11.79
CA SER A 526 34.58 4.08 -12.57
C SER A 526 36.08 3.79 -12.70
N SER A 527 36.90 4.84 -12.84
CA SER A 527 38.36 4.74 -12.96
C SER A 527 39.04 4.08 -11.76
N ASN A 528 38.47 4.26 -10.56
CA ASN A 528 39.00 3.66 -9.33
C ASN A 528 38.69 2.16 -9.23
N LEU A 529 37.71 1.64 -9.97
CA LEU A 529 37.30 0.22 -9.92
C LEU A 529 38.22 -0.71 -10.74
N TYR A 530 39.05 -0.17 -11.64
CA TYR A 530 40.04 -0.95 -12.38
C TYR A 530 41.50 -0.52 -12.13
N ARG A 531 41.76 0.15 -11.00
CA ARG A 531 43.13 0.41 -10.49
C ARG A 531 43.89 -0.89 -10.15
N ARG A 532 45.19 -0.77 -9.90
CA ARG A 532 46.08 -1.89 -9.53
C ARG A 532 45.63 -2.52 -8.20
N LEU A 533 45.49 -3.84 -8.17
CA LEU A 533 44.91 -4.57 -7.03
C LEU A 533 45.94 -4.97 -5.95
N ALA A 534 47.20 -5.14 -6.34
CA ALA A 534 48.30 -5.44 -5.44
C ALA A 534 49.61 -4.79 -5.96
N PRO A 535 50.52 -4.33 -5.08
CA PRO A 535 51.80 -3.74 -5.51
C PRO A 535 52.75 -4.79 -6.10
N ASP A 536 52.61 -6.04 -5.67
CA ASP A 536 53.22 -7.24 -6.21
C ASP A 536 52.15 -8.34 -6.38
N TYR A 537 52.32 -9.20 -7.38
CA TYR A 537 51.41 -10.33 -7.63
C TYR A 537 51.94 -11.65 -7.04
N SER A 538 52.77 -11.59 -5.99
CA SER A 538 53.21 -12.75 -5.18
C SER A 538 52.30 -12.99 -3.97
N ASN A 539 51.79 -11.92 -3.34
CA ASN A 539 51.03 -12.01 -2.10
C ASN A 539 49.57 -12.44 -2.32
N ARG A 540 49.33 -13.75 -2.24
CA ARG A 540 48.01 -14.37 -2.35
C ARG A 540 46.96 -13.72 -1.45
N THR A 541 47.24 -13.57 -0.16
CA THR A 541 46.27 -13.07 0.83
C THR A 541 45.85 -11.64 0.52
N LEU A 542 46.81 -10.77 0.19
CA LEU A 542 46.55 -9.38 -0.15
C LEU A 542 45.73 -9.25 -1.43
N LEU A 543 46.06 -10.01 -2.48
CA LEU A 543 45.31 -9.95 -3.74
C LEU A 543 43.85 -10.40 -3.57
N TYR A 544 43.58 -11.51 -2.88
CA TYR A 544 42.20 -11.98 -2.70
C TYR A 544 41.36 -10.99 -1.88
N ALA A 545 41.93 -10.33 -0.86
CA ALA A 545 41.26 -9.27 -0.12
C ALA A 545 40.92 -8.05 -1.01
N SER A 546 41.84 -7.62 -1.88
CA SER A 546 41.58 -6.56 -2.87
C SER A 546 40.50 -6.94 -3.87
N ILE A 547 40.41 -8.22 -4.27
CA ILE A 547 39.38 -8.72 -5.18
C ILE A 547 38.00 -8.72 -4.50
N GLU A 548 37.89 -9.12 -3.24
CA GLU A 548 36.63 -9.08 -2.47
C GLU A 548 36.15 -7.64 -2.25
N ALA A 549 37.07 -6.72 -1.90
CA ALA A 549 36.77 -5.30 -1.80
C ALA A 549 36.23 -4.73 -3.12
N LEU A 550 36.86 -5.07 -4.25
CA LEU A 550 36.40 -4.67 -5.58
C LEU A 550 35.03 -5.27 -5.93
N GLU A 551 34.74 -6.52 -5.58
CA GLU A 551 33.41 -7.12 -5.80
C GLU A 551 32.31 -6.35 -5.07
N LYS A 552 32.59 -5.87 -3.85
CA LYS A 552 31.68 -5.03 -3.06
C LYS A 552 31.54 -3.60 -3.62
N GLU A 553 32.64 -2.96 -3.98
CA GLU A 553 32.63 -1.60 -4.56
C GLU A 553 31.92 -1.58 -5.92
N SER A 554 32.25 -2.52 -6.81
CA SER A 554 31.63 -2.64 -8.14
C SER A 554 30.14 -2.98 -8.06
N THR A 555 29.72 -3.87 -7.17
CA THR A 555 28.28 -4.15 -6.95
C THR A 555 27.51 -2.90 -6.52
N ASN A 556 28.09 -2.06 -5.66
CA ASN A 556 27.46 -0.79 -5.25
C ASN A 556 27.39 0.24 -6.40
N TRP A 557 28.45 0.34 -7.21
CA TRP A 557 28.48 1.21 -8.38
C TRP A 557 27.48 0.77 -9.46
N ILE A 558 27.45 -0.52 -9.80
CA ILE A 558 26.48 -1.12 -10.73
C ILE A 558 25.03 -0.86 -10.28
N ASN A 559 24.74 -1.02 -8.98
CA ASN A 559 23.42 -0.71 -8.42
C ASN A 559 23.05 0.78 -8.52
N ARG A 560 24.02 1.71 -8.40
CA ARG A 560 23.79 3.14 -8.66
C ARG A 560 23.53 3.41 -10.15
N CYS A 561 24.29 2.79 -11.04
CA CYS A 561 24.07 2.85 -12.49
C CYS A 561 22.65 2.39 -12.87
N TYR A 562 22.17 1.26 -12.35
CA TYR A 562 20.81 0.78 -12.61
C TYR A 562 19.73 1.75 -12.11
N LYS A 563 19.87 2.30 -10.90
CA LYS A 563 18.90 3.25 -10.34
C LYS A 563 18.82 4.55 -11.14
N ILE A 564 19.97 5.13 -11.52
CA ILE A 564 19.99 6.32 -12.39
C ILE A 564 19.36 6.01 -13.75
N GLY A 565 19.67 4.85 -14.34
CA GLY A 565 19.05 4.41 -15.60
C GLY A 565 17.52 4.31 -15.52
N GLN A 566 16.99 3.70 -14.46
CA GLN A 566 15.54 3.61 -14.23
C GLN A 566 14.88 4.98 -14.10
N VAL A 567 15.48 5.91 -13.34
CA VAL A 567 14.94 7.27 -13.20
C VAL A 567 15.06 8.06 -14.51
N MET A 568 16.13 7.87 -15.28
CA MET A 568 16.27 8.43 -16.63
C MET A 568 15.17 7.90 -17.58
N ASP A 569 14.91 6.59 -17.60
CA ASP A 569 13.80 6.03 -18.41
C ASP A 569 12.43 6.58 -17.98
N TYR A 570 12.19 6.88 -16.70
CA TYR A 570 10.95 7.51 -16.24
C TYR A 570 10.77 8.96 -16.73
N ILE A 571 11.84 9.67 -17.08
CA ILE A 571 11.78 11.06 -17.59
C ILE A 571 11.98 11.17 -19.11
N LYS A 572 12.44 10.10 -19.76
CA LYS A 572 12.73 10.02 -21.21
C LYS A 572 11.58 10.45 -22.12
N ASN A 573 10.33 10.27 -21.69
CA ASN A 573 9.15 10.62 -22.47
C ASN A 573 8.74 12.10 -22.35
N ASP A 574 9.46 12.93 -21.58
CA ASP A 574 9.26 14.39 -21.57
C ASP A 574 10.01 15.02 -22.76
N PRO A 575 9.31 15.65 -23.74
CA PRO A 575 9.92 16.17 -24.95
C PRO A 575 10.98 17.27 -24.70
N ASN A 576 10.97 17.92 -23.53
CA ASN A 576 11.98 18.91 -23.16
C ASN A 576 13.35 18.28 -22.86
N VAL A 577 13.41 16.97 -22.63
CA VAL A 577 14.66 16.25 -22.28
C VAL A 577 14.87 14.93 -23.04
N THR A 578 13.90 14.41 -23.81
CA THR A 578 13.96 13.09 -24.49
C THR A 578 15.31 12.79 -25.16
N ASN A 579 15.84 13.75 -25.92
CA ASN A 579 17.09 13.58 -26.67
C ASN A 579 18.29 13.43 -25.71
N SER A 580 18.48 14.40 -24.82
CA SER A 580 19.59 14.40 -23.85
C SER A 580 19.52 13.24 -22.86
N VAL A 581 18.31 12.85 -22.44
CA VAL A 581 18.09 11.65 -21.61
C VAL A 581 18.46 10.38 -22.37
N THR A 582 18.08 10.26 -23.65
CA THR A 582 18.42 9.09 -24.47
C THR A 582 19.93 8.98 -24.72
N GLU A 583 20.61 10.12 -24.90
CA GLU A 583 22.07 10.20 -24.96
C GLU A 583 22.71 9.76 -23.63
N SER A 584 22.29 10.33 -22.50
CA SER A 584 22.81 9.97 -21.18
C SER A 584 22.53 8.51 -20.79
N ILE A 585 21.39 7.93 -21.17
CA ILE A 585 21.11 6.48 -21.00
C ILE A 585 22.06 5.64 -21.84
N THR A 586 22.33 6.04 -23.08
CA THR A 586 23.27 5.34 -23.97
C THR A 586 24.67 5.37 -23.39
N ARG A 587 25.14 6.57 -23.01
CA ARG A 587 26.42 6.82 -22.33
C ARG A 587 26.56 6.02 -21.03
N LEU A 588 25.54 6.00 -20.18
CA LEU A 588 25.50 5.23 -18.94
C LEU A 588 25.58 3.71 -19.17
N ASN A 589 24.89 3.18 -20.18
CA ASN A 589 24.99 1.75 -20.52
C ASN A 589 26.37 1.40 -21.11
N THR A 590 26.93 2.24 -21.99
CA THR A 590 28.29 2.07 -22.53
C THR A 590 29.34 2.13 -21.41
N LEU A 591 29.21 3.08 -20.48
CA LEU A 591 30.05 3.19 -19.28
C LEU A 591 29.95 1.94 -18.42
N ARG A 592 28.73 1.46 -18.13
CA ARG A 592 28.50 0.26 -17.31
C ARG A 592 29.18 -0.95 -17.93
N SER A 593 28.87 -1.27 -19.19
CA SER A 593 29.41 -2.47 -19.86
C SER A 593 30.92 -2.40 -20.11
N SER A 594 31.50 -1.22 -20.40
CA SER A 594 32.96 -1.09 -20.48
C SER A 594 33.62 -1.26 -19.11
N THR A 595 33.01 -0.77 -18.03
CA THR A 595 33.55 -0.90 -16.67
C THR A 595 33.43 -2.34 -16.16
N GLU A 596 32.33 -3.03 -16.45
CA GLU A 596 32.11 -4.46 -16.14
C GLU A 596 33.13 -5.37 -16.87
N ASP A 597 33.40 -5.12 -18.15
CA ASP A 597 34.44 -5.81 -18.93
C ASP A 597 35.85 -5.57 -18.34
N ARG A 598 36.19 -4.31 -18.03
CA ARG A 598 37.47 -3.96 -17.40
C ARG A 598 37.65 -4.65 -16.05
N ILE A 599 36.65 -4.60 -15.17
CA ILE A 599 36.70 -5.26 -13.85
C ILE A 599 36.89 -6.77 -14.00
N THR A 600 36.21 -7.39 -14.97
CA THR A 600 36.32 -8.82 -15.26
C THR A 600 37.74 -9.19 -15.73
N LYS A 601 38.27 -8.47 -16.72
CA LYS A 601 39.65 -8.66 -17.22
C LYS A 601 40.71 -8.37 -16.16
N ARG A 602 40.51 -7.36 -15.31
CA ARG A 602 41.40 -7.02 -14.19
C ARG A 602 41.49 -8.18 -13.20
N LYS A 603 40.35 -8.69 -12.73
CA LYS A 603 40.26 -9.81 -11.79
C LYS A 603 40.83 -11.12 -12.37
N LEU A 604 40.64 -11.39 -13.66
CA LEU A 604 41.21 -12.55 -14.33
C LEU A 604 42.73 -12.44 -14.43
N SER A 605 43.22 -11.35 -15.01
CA SER A 605 44.65 -11.13 -15.27
C SER A 605 45.48 -11.08 -14.00
N SER A 606 44.98 -10.43 -12.94
CA SER A 606 45.65 -10.43 -11.63
C SER A 606 45.73 -11.83 -10.99
N LYS A 607 44.71 -12.69 -11.19
CA LYS A 607 44.76 -14.09 -10.70
C LYS A 607 45.78 -14.92 -11.48
N MET A 608 45.84 -14.76 -12.80
CA MET A 608 46.84 -15.45 -13.64
C MET A 608 48.26 -15.00 -13.28
N LEU A 609 48.48 -13.70 -13.05
CA LEU A 609 49.75 -13.19 -12.52
C LEU A 609 50.10 -13.82 -11.16
N LEU A 610 49.14 -14.01 -10.26
CA LEU A 610 49.39 -14.69 -8.98
C LEU A 610 49.75 -16.17 -9.15
N GLU A 611 48.98 -16.91 -9.93
CA GLU A 611 49.21 -18.34 -10.15
C GLU A 611 50.56 -18.60 -10.86
N TRP A 612 50.99 -17.69 -11.73
CA TRP A 612 52.29 -17.77 -12.40
C TRP A 612 53.45 -17.29 -11.55
N ASN A 613 53.36 -16.19 -10.79
CA ASN A 613 54.44 -15.81 -9.87
C ASN A 613 54.63 -16.89 -8.79
N SER A 614 53.56 -17.40 -8.19
CA SER A 614 53.63 -18.55 -7.26
C SER A 614 54.25 -19.78 -7.93
N SER A 615 53.91 -20.07 -9.19
CA SER A 615 54.52 -21.19 -9.93
C SER A 615 55.99 -20.94 -10.31
N ILE A 616 56.43 -19.68 -10.43
CA ILE A 616 57.83 -19.31 -10.69
C ILE A 616 58.65 -19.51 -9.42
N ASP A 617 58.14 -19.02 -8.29
CA ASP A 617 58.76 -19.13 -6.97
C ASP A 617 58.86 -20.63 -6.56
N ASP A 618 57.79 -21.42 -6.75
CA ASP A 618 57.74 -22.88 -6.53
C ASP A 618 58.76 -23.69 -7.36
N ILE A 619 59.23 -23.16 -8.51
CA ILE A 619 60.28 -23.81 -9.34
C ILE A 619 61.67 -23.44 -8.84
N ASP A 620 61.88 -22.17 -8.48
CA ASP A 620 63.21 -21.66 -8.10
C ASP A 620 63.71 -22.35 -6.83
N ASP A 621 62.83 -22.50 -5.84
CA ASP A 621 63.09 -23.19 -4.56
C ASP A 621 63.17 -24.72 -4.69
N ASN A 622 62.75 -25.32 -5.81
CA ASN A 622 62.69 -26.79 -5.92
C ASN A 622 64.08 -27.42 -6.17
N PRO A 623 64.48 -28.47 -5.44
CA PRO A 623 65.80 -29.08 -5.59
C PRO A 623 65.96 -30.01 -6.81
N SER A 624 64.88 -30.43 -7.49
CA SER A 624 64.96 -31.43 -8.58
C SER A 624 65.07 -30.77 -9.96
N SER A 625 66.19 -30.95 -10.68
CA SER A 625 66.34 -30.36 -12.02
C SER A 625 65.24 -30.81 -12.99
N LYS A 626 64.82 -32.08 -12.90
CA LYS A 626 63.76 -32.66 -13.74
C LYS A 626 62.41 -31.99 -13.51
N TYR A 627 62.01 -31.83 -12.24
CA TYR A 627 60.77 -31.10 -11.90
C TYR A 627 60.83 -29.66 -12.42
N CYS A 628 61.95 -28.97 -12.19
CA CYS A 628 62.14 -27.61 -12.66
C CYS A 628 62.03 -27.51 -14.19
N THR A 629 62.63 -28.46 -14.92
CA THR A 629 62.59 -28.51 -16.39
C THR A 629 61.16 -28.75 -16.90
N GLU A 630 60.47 -29.76 -16.37
CA GLU A 630 59.09 -30.09 -16.78
C GLU A 630 58.11 -28.95 -16.45
N ARG A 631 58.22 -28.33 -15.27
CA ARG A 631 57.32 -27.23 -14.87
C ARG A 631 57.67 -25.90 -15.55
N THR A 632 58.95 -25.60 -15.83
CA THR A 632 59.36 -24.41 -16.61
C THR A 632 58.82 -24.48 -18.04
N ASN A 633 59.01 -25.61 -18.73
CA ASN A 633 58.44 -25.80 -20.07
C ASN A 633 56.90 -25.70 -20.05
N LYS A 634 56.24 -26.17 -18.98
CA LYS A 634 54.78 -26.10 -18.83
C LYS A 634 54.29 -24.68 -18.56
N ILE A 635 54.96 -23.88 -17.73
CA ILE A 635 54.56 -22.48 -17.49
C ILE A 635 54.87 -21.58 -18.68
N GLU A 636 55.99 -21.81 -19.40
CA GLU A 636 56.29 -21.15 -20.67
C GLU A 636 55.18 -21.42 -21.70
N LEU A 637 54.67 -22.66 -21.77
CA LEU A 637 53.54 -23.01 -22.62
C LEU A 637 52.20 -22.40 -22.14
N GLU A 638 51.92 -22.38 -20.84
CA GLU A 638 50.72 -21.75 -20.25
C GLU A 638 50.65 -20.24 -20.53
N ILE A 639 51.79 -19.55 -20.43
CA ILE A 639 51.92 -18.11 -20.70
C ILE A 639 51.81 -17.82 -22.19
N ASN A 640 52.49 -18.58 -23.06
CA ASN A 640 52.38 -18.42 -24.51
C ASN A 640 50.95 -18.68 -25.02
N ASN A 641 50.26 -19.71 -24.53
CA ASN A 641 48.86 -19.98 -24.86
C ASN A 641 47.90 -18.88 -24.37
N SER A 642 48.30 -18.12 -23.35
CA SER A 642 47.51 -17.02 -22.78
C SER A 642 47.73 -15.67 -23.47
N SER A 643 48.60 -15.59 -24.48
CA SER A 643 48.96 -14.35 -25.18
C SER A 643 47.76 -13.51 -25.65
N ASN A 644 46.67 -14.16 -26.11
CA ASN A 644 45.42 -13.48 -26.47
C ASN A 644 44.83 -12.62 -25.33
N ILE A 645 45.00 -13.01 -24.07
CA ILE A 645 44.53 -12.25 -22.90
C ILE A 645 45.43 -11.01 -22.67
N PHE A 646 46.72 -11.09 -22.99
CA PHE A 646 47.66 -9.97 -22.88
C PHE A 646 47.34 -8.89 -23.91
N GLU A 647 47.13 -9.27 -25.17
CA GLU A 647 46.72 -8.34 -26.23
C GLU A 647 45.36 -7.69 -25.94
N LEU A 648 44.42 -8.45 -25.35
CA LEU A 648 43.14 -7.91 -24.85
C LEU A 648 43.28 -6.92 -23.68
N CYS A 649 44.42 -6.90 -22.97
CA CYS A 649 44.74 -5.91 -21.94
C CYS A 649 45.55 -4.73 -22.48
N ARG A 650 46.44 -4.94 -23.46
CA ARG A 650 47.33 -3.91 -24.04
C ARG A 650 46.59 -2.70 -24.63
N GLY A 651 45.33 -2.88 -25.05
CA GLY A 651 44.46 -1.80 -25.52
C GLY A 651 43.62 -1.08 -24.46
N ILE A 652 43.75 -1.40 -23.16
CA ILE A 652 42.84 -0.90 -22.11
C ILE A 652 43.53 0.12 -21.21
N VAL A 653 43.06 1.38 -21.32
CA VAL A 653 43.48 2.47 -20.42
C VAL A 653 43.18 2.13 -18.96
N GLY A 654 44.18 2.23 -18.09
CA GLY A 654 44.14 1.86 -16.67
C GLY A 654 44.53 0.40 -16.37
N MET A 655 45.10 -0.33 -17.34
CA MET A 655 45.69 -1.67 -17.16
C MET A 655 47.18 -1.76 -17.50
N GLU A 656 47.84 -0.62 -17.70
CA GLU A 656 49.24 -0.52 -18.13
C GLU A 656 50.19 -1.25 -17.17
N ASP A 657 49.87 -1.28 -15.87
CA ASP A 657 50.60 -2.04 -14.87
C ASP A 657 50.55 -3.56 -15.10
N ILE A 658 49.40 -4.10 -15.51
CA ILE A 658 49.26 -5.53 -15.81
C ILE A 658 49.96 -5.88 -17.13
N VAL A 659 49.95 -4.97 -18.10
CA VAL A 659 50.71 -5.14 -19.36
C VAL A 659 52.22 -5.19 -19.05
N ASN A 660 52.73 -4.27 -18.24
CA ASN A 660 54.12 -4.26 -17.80
C ASN A 660 54.49 -5.53 -17.00
N ASP A 661 53.63 -5.96 -16.07
CA ASP A 661 53.86 -7.17 -15.27
C ASP A 661 53.83 -8.45 -16.14
N PHE A 662 53.00 -8.51 -17.18
CA PHE A 662 53.02 -9.60 -18.18
C PHE A 662 54.27 -9.55 -19.07
N GLU A 663 54.68 -8.37 -19.55
CA GLU A 663 55.88 -8.20 -20.38
C GLU A 663 57.19 -8.49 -19.61
N GLY A 664 57.16 -8.47 -18.27
CA GLY A 664 58.24 -8.96 -17.41
C GLY A 664 58.35 -10.49 -17.29
N LEU A 665 57.27 -11.25 -17.55
CA LEU A 665 57.28 -12.72 -17.37
C LEU A 665 58.28 -13.45 -18.28
N PRO A 666 58.42 -13.15 -19.59
CA PRO A 666 59.44 -13.78 -20.44
C PRO A 666 60.87 -13.64 -19.90
N GLY A 667 61.18 -12.51 -19.24
CA GLY A 667 62.46 -12.31 -18.56
C GLY A 667 62.65 -13.29 -17.39
N LYS A 668 61.66 -13.38 -16.50
CA LYS A 668 61.68 -14.34 -15.37
C LYS A 668 61.79 -15.80 -15.85
N ILE A 669 61.11 -16.16 -16.94
CA ILE A 669 61.18 -17.51 -17.52
C ILE A 669 62.58 -17.79 -18.10
N ALA A 670 63.21 -16.81 -18.75
CA ALA A 670 64.57 -16.95 -19.26
C ALA A 670 65.59 -17.13 -18.12
N GLU A 671 65.46 -16.38 -17.03
CA GLU A 671 66.29 -16.55 -15.82
C GLU A 671 66.06 -17.92 -15.16
N LEU A 672 64.81 -18.34 -14.95
CA LEU A 672 64.46 -19.69 -14.48
C LEU A 672 65.05 -20.79 -15.35
N ARG A 673 65.03 -20.61 -16.67
CA ARG A 673 65.55 -21.59 -17.64
C ARG A 673 67.07 -21.68 -17.59
N ILE A 674 67.78 -20.57 -17.36
CA ILE A 674 69.23 -20.56 -17.09
C ILE A 674 69.51 -21.33 -15.79
N LYS A 675 68.89 -20.95 -14.67
CA LYS A 675 69.05 -21.65 -13.37
C LYS A 675 68.71 -23.13 -13.44
N THR A 676 67.67 -23.50 -14.19
CA THR A 676 67.26 -24.90 -14.38
C THR A 676 68.29 -25.67 -15.19
N GLN A 677 68.85 -25.06 -16.24
CA GLN A 677 69.94 -25.66 -17.01
C GLN A 677 71.23 -25.76 -16.17
N GLU A 678 71.50 -24.82 -15.26
CA GLU A 678 72.61 -24.89 -14.31
C GLU A 678 72.42 -26.04 -13.31
N LYS A 679 71.24 -26.19 -12.68
CA LYS A 679 70.88 -27.34 -11.85
C LYS A 679 71.08 -28.66 -12.60
N LEU A 680 70.60 -28.75 -13.85
CA LEU A 680 70.74 -29.94 -14.71
C LEU A 680 72.20 -30.20 -15.13
N ASN A 681 72.98 -29.16 -15.42
CA ASN A 681 74.41 -29.30 -15.75
C ASN A 681 75.22 -29.79 -14.54
N GLU A 682 74.88 -29.34 -13.33
CA GLU A 682 75.53 -29.78 -12.09
C GLU A 682 75.18 -31.23 -11.75
N GLU A 683 73.92 -31.65 -11.87
CA GLU A 683 73.53 -33.06 -11.73
C GLU A 683 74.28 -33.96 -12.76
N ASN A 684 74.36 -33.53 -14.02
CA ASN A 684 75.13 -34.25 -15.06
C ASN A 684 76.64 -34.25 -14.77
N ARG A 685 77.19 -33.18 -14.22
CA ARG A 685 78.61 -33.10 -13.83
C ARG A 685 78.90 -34.08 -12.70
N GLN A 686 78.07 -34.13 -11.66
CA GLN A 686 78.22 -35.08 -10.55
C GLN A 686 78.10 -36.53 -11.02
N ALA A 687 77.15 -36.84 -11.91
CA ALA A 687 77.05 -38.17 -12.53
C ALA A 687 78.31 -38.52 -13.37
N THR A 688 78.82 -37.57 -14.15
CA THR A 688 80.04 -37.75 -14.97
C THR A 688 81.30 -37.93 -14.09
N GLU A 689 81.40 -37.20 -12.99
CA GLU A 689 82.48 -37.34 -12.00
C GLU A 689 82.39 -38.70 -11.27
N GLU A 690 81.18 -39.19 -10.97
CA GLU A 690 80.98 -40.53 -10.40
C GLU A 690 81.34 -41.65 -11.40
N GLU A 691 80.96 -41.52 -12.67
CA GLU A 691 81.38 -42.46 -13.74
C GLU A 691 82.88 -42.43 -13.99
N ALA A 692 83.49 -41.25 -14.04
CA ALA A 692 84.94 -41.09 -14.17
C ALA A 692 85.68 -41.72 -12.97
N PHE A 693 85.21 -41.50 -11.74
CA PHE A 693 85.75 -42.11 -10.54
C PHE A 693 85.65 -43.64 -10.56
N LYS A 694 84.49 -44.20 -10.94
CA LYS A 694 84.30 -45.65 -11.15
C LYS A 694 85.28 -46.18 -12.20
N ARG A 695 85.42 -45.47 -13.33
CA ARG A 695 86.29 -45.85 -14.45
C ARG A 695 87.77 -45.87 -14.05
N THR A 696 88.29 -44.77 -13.51
CA THR A 696 89.70 -44.68 -13.09
C THR A 696 90.03 -45.68 -11.98
N THR A 697 89.08 -45.97 -11.09
CA THR A 697 89.23 -47.01 -10.05
C THR A 697 89.35 -48.40 -10.69
N ASN A 698 88.48 -48.74 -11.64
CA ASN A 698 88.53 -50.02 -12.37
C ASN A 698 89.80 -50.17 -13.22
N GLU A 699 90.20 -49.12 -13.95
CA GLU A 699 91.43 -49.09 -14.75
C GLU A 699 92.68 -49.29 -13.87
N ARG A 700 92.71 -48.67 -12.68
CA ARG A 700 93.79 -48.84 -11.70
C ARG A 700 93.85 -50.25 -11.12
N ILE A 701 92.71 -50.89 -10.86
CA ILE A 701 92.64 -52.31 -10.44
C ILE A 701 93.20 -53.23 -11.51
N VAL A 702 92.83 -53.03 -12.78
CA VAL A 702 93.34 -53.83 -13.92
C VAL A 702 94.85 -53.64 -14.11
N PHE A 703 95.35 -52.41 -14.03
CA PHE A 703 96.79 -52.12 -14.12
C PHE A 703 97.59 -52.79 -12.99
N GLU A 704 97.07 -52.79 -11.76
CA GLU A 704 97.73 -53.45 -10.64
C GLU A 704 97.75 -54.98 -10.81
N GLN A 705 96.67 -55.59 -11.31
CA GLN A 705 96.62 -57.01 -11.64
C GLN A 705 97.64 -57.40 -12.72
N GLN A 706 97.76 -56.60 -13.78
CA GLN A 706 98.78 -56.80 -14.82
C GLN A 706 100.20 -56.68 -14.25
N THR A 707 100.46 -55.65 -13.43
CA THR A 707 101.77 -55.42 -12.80
C THR A 707 102.17 -56.60 -11.90
N ARG A 708 101.25 -57.10 -11.07
CA ARG A 708 101.47 -58.31 -10.23
C ARG A 708 101.75 -59.54 -11.08
N THR A 709 101.05 -59.72 -12.20
CA THR A 709 101.23 -60.86 -13.11
C THR A 709 102.62 -60.84 -13.76
N SER A 710 103.07 -59.68 -14.25
CA SER A 710 104.43 -59.50 -14.80
C SER A 710 105.52 -59.76 -13.76
N ALA A 711 105.34 -59.27 -12.52
CA ALA A 711 106.31 -59.51 -11.44
C ALA A 711 106.45 -61.00 -11.09
N ILE A 712 105.34 -61.76 -11.08
CA ILE A 712 105.35 -63.21 -10.88
C ILE A 712 106.12 -63.92 -12.02
N ALA A 713 105.94 -63.48 -13.28
CA ALA A 713 106.68 -64.03 -14.40
C ALA A 713 108.20 -63.80 -14.28
N THR A 714 108.63 -62.59 -13.87
CA THR A 714 110.06 -62.28 -13.63
C THR A 714 110.65 -63.14 -12.52
N VAL A 715 109.94 -63.31 -11.39
CA VAL A 715 110.40 -64.16 -10.27
C VAL A 715 110.56 -65.62 -10.71
N ASN A 716 109.59 -66.17 -11.46
CA ASN A 716 109.68 -67.53 -11.99
C ASN A 716 110.88 -67.71 -12.93
N GLN A 717 111.17 -66.71 -13.77
CA GLN A 717 112.32 -66.74 -14.68
C GLN A 717 113.66 -66.71 -13.93
N SER A 718 113.76 -65.95 -12.82
CA SER A 718 114.93 -65.99 -11.93
C SER A 718 115.13 -67.37 -11.31
N ILE A 719 114.06 -67.99 -10.79
CA ILE A 719 114.12 -69.34 -10.16
C ILE A 719 114.66 -70.39 -11.15
N SER A 720 114.24 -70.37 -12.41
CA SER A 720 114.80 -71.30 -13.42
C SER A 720 116.31 -71.09 -13.65
N SER A 721 116.79 -69.85 -13.70
CA SER A 721 118.23 -69.56 -13.89
C SER A 721 119.11 -70.00 -12.70
N GLU A 722 118.55 -70.00 -11.49
CA GLU A 722 119.21 -70.55 -10.30
C GLU A 722 119.24 -72.09 -10.27
N GLN A 723 118.30 -72.76 -10.95
CA GLN A 723 118.36 -74.22 -11.10
C GLN A 723 119.47 -74.65 -12.07
N GLU A 724 119.57 -74.03 -13.25
CA GLU A 724 120.58 -74.38 -14.27
C GLU A 724 122.02 -74.21 -13.74
N THR A 725 122.28 -73.12 -13.01
CA THR A 725 123.59 -72.87 -12.38
C THR A 725 123.92 -73.88 -11.27
N ARG A 726 122.91 -74.39 -10.57
CA ARG A 726 123.06 -75.42 -9.53
C ARG A 726 123.36 -76.80 -10.12
N GLU A 727 122.71 -77.18 -11.23
CA GLU A 727 122.95 -78.45 -11.92
C GLU A 727 124.33 -78.49 -12.61
N SER A 728 124.76 -77.37 -13.20
CA SER A 728 126.13 -77.18 -13.71
C SER A 728 127.18 -77.38 -12.61
N SER A 729 126.93 -76.81 -11.42
CA SER A 729 127.83 -76.94 -10.26
C SER A 729 127.95 -78.40 -9.78
N ILE A 730 126.84 -79.14 -9.72
CA ILE A 730 126.81 -80.56 -9.32
C ILE A 730 127.64 -81.43 -10.28
N SER A 731 127.60 -81.14 -11.58
CA SER A 731 128.31 -81.91 -12.60
C SER A 731 129.83 -81.86 -12.45
N SER A 732 130.40 -80.71 -12.10
CA SER A 732 131.87 -80.56 -11.91
C SER A 732 132.40 -81.28 -10.65
N VAL A 733 131.58 -81.34 -9.59
CA VAL A 733 131.90 -82.08 -8.35
C VAL A 733 131.94 -83.59 -8.60
N LEU A 734 130.97 -84.13 -9.35
CA LEU A 734 130.95 -85.55 -9.71
C LEU A 734 132.16 -85.96 -10.57
N GLN A 735 132.61 -85.09 -11.47
CA GLN A 735 133.75 -85.37 -12.35
C GLN A 735 135.10 -85.37 -11.60
N SER A 736 135.26 -84.53 -10.58
CA SER A 736 136.46 -84.49 -9.73
C SER A 736 136.52 -85.62 -8.70
N MET A 737 135.38 -86.07 -8.15
CA MET A 737 135.33 -87.24 -7.25
C MET A 737 135.74 -88.56 -7.93
N SER A 738 135.72 -88.62 -9.28
CA SER A 738 136.15 -89.81 -10.02
C SER A 738 137.68 -90.00 -9.98
N SER A 739 138.46 -88.91 -10.15
CA SER A 739 139.93 -89.00 -10.27
C SER A 739 140.65 -89.21 -8.94
N GLU A 740 140.08 -88.80 -7.81
CA GLU A 740 140.60 -89.14 -6.48
C GLU A 740 140.61 -90.65 -6.20
N ARG A 741 139.69 -91.40 -6.81
CA ARG A 741 139.41 -92.79 -6.42
C ARG A 741 140.57 -93.74 -6.78
N ASP A 742 141.14 -93.56 -7.95
CA ASP A 742 142.25 -94.38 -8.46
C ASP A 742 143.59 -94.05 -7.79
N MET A 743 143.83 -92.76 -7.50
CA MET A 743 145.00 -92.31 -6.73
C MET A 743 145.05 -92.93 -5.33
N ARG A 744 143.89 -93.09 -4.67
CA ARG A 744 143.78 -93.69 -3.33
C ARG A 744 144.09 -95.20 -3.32
N GLU A 745 143.87 -95.92 -4.42
CA GLU A 745 144.26 -97.34 -4.58
C GLU A 745 145.79 -97.51 -4.70
N ILE A 746 146.44 -96.66 -5.50
CA ILE A 746 147.90 -96.69 -5.73
C ILE A 746 148.64 -96.33 -4.44
N HIS A 747 148.28 -95.20 -3.81
CA HIS A 747 148.96 -94.69 -2.62
C HIS A 747 148.88 -95.68 -1.43
N LYS A 748 147.79 -96.45 -1.34
CA LYS A 748 147.58 -97.47 -0.30
C LYS A 748 148.57 -98.64 -0.37
N LYS A 749 149.06 -99.02 -1.56
CA LYS A 749 150.07 -100.09 -1.73
C LYS A 749 151.47 -99.61 -1.34
N GLU A 750 151.80 -98.35 -1.59
CA GLU A 750 153.09 -97.76 -1.22
C GLU A 750 153.24 -97.58 0.30
N ILE A 751 152.19 -97.12 0.98
CA ILE A 751 152.16 -96.90 2.44
C ILE A 751 152.49 -98.18 3.22
N TYR A 752 151.96 -99.34 2.82
CA TYR A 752 152.23 -100.61 3.50
C TYR A 752 153.70 -101.05 3.41
N ARG A 753 154.44 -100.70 2.35
CA ARG A 753 155.89 -100.95 2.28
C ARG A 753 156.71 -100.00 3.14
N SER A 754 156.29 -98.74 3.25
CA SER A 754 157.00 -97.73 4.05
C SER A 754 156.91 -98.01 5.55
N ILE A 755 155.70 -98.35 6.04
CA ILE A 755 155.44 -98.62 7.47
C ILE A 755 156.27 -99.79 8.00
N GLU A 756 156.44 -100.86 7.22
CA GLU A 756 157.18 -102.06 7.65
C GLU A 756 158.69 -101.80 7.77
N ASN A 757 159.23 -100.83 7.03
CA ASN A 757 160.64 -100.42 7.10
C ASN A 757 160.91 -99.45 8.26
N GLU A 758 160.06 -98.45 8.51
CA GLU A 758 160.18 -97.61 9.72
C GLU A 758 160.11 -98.46 11.01
N ARG A 759 159.32 -99.54 11.00
CA ARG A 759 159.11 -100.40 12.17
C ARG A 759 160.38 -101.07 12.69
N LYS A 760 161.35 -101.36 11.82
CA LYS A 760 162.65 -101.93 12.20
C LYS A 760 163.61 -100.85 12.67
N LEU A 761 163.64 -99.71 12.00
CA LEU A 761 164.50 -98.58 12.36
C LEU A 761 164.29 -98.13 13.83
N ARG A 762 163.02 -98.07 14.27
CA ARG A 762 162.66 -97.71 15.66
C ARG A 762 162.97 -98.79 16.71
N GLN A 763 163.36 -100.00 16.33
CA GLN A 763 163.84 -101.02 17.29
C GLN A 763 165.33 -100.84 17.63
N GLU A 764 166.11 -100.26 16.74
CA GLU A 764 167.52 -99.89 16.98
C GLU A 764 167.60 -98.70 17.96
N GLU A 765 166.80 -97.65 17.74
CA GLU A 765 166.77 -96.42 18.56
C GLU A 765 166.51 -96.69 20.06
N ILE A 766 165.62 -97.66 20.38
CA ILE A 766 165.23 -97.97 21.77
C ILE A 766 166.41 -98.52 22.58
N LYS A 767 167.32 -99.31 21.99
CA LYS A 767 168.51 -99.81 22.71
C LYS A 767 169.51 -98.72 23.08
N ASN A 768 169.57 -97.63 22.31
CA ASN A 768 170.48 -96.53 22.60
C ASN A 768 170.00 -95.66 23.78
N LEU A 769 168.70 -95.71 24.15
CA LEU A 769 168.17 -95.01 25.32
C LEU A 769 168.59 -95.63 26.66
N ASP A 770 168.67 -96.96 26.76
CA ASP A 770 169.18 -97.67 27.96
C ASP A 770 170.61 -97.24 28.33
N LYS A 771 171.41 -96.91 27.31
CA LYS A 771 172.79 -96.42 27.43
C LYS A 771 172.91 -95.10 28.20
N TYR A 772 171.83 -94.32 28.32
CA TYR A 772 171.82 -93.02 28.98
C TYR A 772 171.49 -93.11 30.48
N ILE A 773 170.64 -94.06 30.89
CA ILE A 773 170.13 -94.15 32.27
C ILE A 773 171.18 -94.74 33.23
N TYR A 774 171.85 -95.84 32.86
CA TYR A 774 172.84 -96.52 33.72
C TYR A 774 174.03 -95.62 34.09
N LYS A 775 174.31 -94.59 33.29
CA LYS A 775 175.42 -93.65 33.47
C LYS A 775 175.26 -92.75 34.72
N ASN A 776 174.02 -92.51 35.16
CA ASN A 776 173.72 -91.62 36.28
C ASN A 776 173.67 -92.33 37.64
N ASP A 777 173.12 -93.56 37.73
CA ASP A 777 173.00 -94.29 39.02
C ASP A 777 174.36 -94.56 39.69
N LYS A 778 175.36 -95.00 38.92
CA LYS A 778 176.66 -95.39 39.49
C LYS A 778 177.52 -94.19 39.94
N ALA A 779 177.18 -92.96 39.53
CA ALA A 779 177.77 -91.75 40.07
C ALA A 779 177.34 -91.54 41.54
N LEU A 780 176.06 -91.78 41.85
CA LEU A 780 175.49 -91.68 43.20
C LEU A 780 176.17 -92.64 44.18
N ARG A 781 176.38 -93.89 43.78
CA ARG A 781 177.00 -94.94 44.62
C ARG A 781 178.44 -94.62 45.04
N ARG A 782 179.19 -93.86 44.23
CA ARG A 782 180.56 -93.43 44.57
C ARG A 782 180.59 -92.39 45.69
N TRP A 783 179.52 -91.62 45.87
CA TRP A 783 179.40 -90.59 46.89
C TRP A 783 179.06 -91.21 48.27
N ILE A 784 178.15 -92.19 48.29
CA ILE A 784 177.65 -92.84 49.53
C ILE A 784 178.76 -93.60 50.28
N ASN A 785 179.46 -94.54 49.64
CA ASN A 785 180.51 -95.31 50.33
C ASN A 785 181.74 -94.47 50.76
N HIS A 786 181.88 -93.23 50.27
CA HIS A 786 182.89 -92.29 50.79
C HIS A 786 182.50 -91.75 52.18
N ILE A 787 181.20 -91.63 52.47
CA ILE A 787 180.66 -91.18 53.75
C ILE A 787 180.77 -92.30 54.80
N GLU A 788 180.40 -93.54 54.44
CA GLU A 788 180.56 -94.72 55.31
C GLU A 788 182.00 -94.90 55.82
N LYS A 789 182.99 -94.58 54.98
CA LYS A 789 184.42 -94.65 55.28
C LYS A 789 184.89 -93.67 56.38
N LYS A 790 184.04 -92.71 56.77
CA LYS A 790 184.29 -91.80 57.90
C LYS A 790 183.52 -92.17 59.17
N HIS A 791 182.28 -92.67 59.09
CA HIS A 791 181.46 -92.94 60.28
C HIS A 791 182.08 -94.02 61.19
N LYS A 792 182.46 -95.18 60.63
CA LYS A 792 183.07 -96.28 61.40
C LYS A 792 184.48 -95.99 61.95
N ARG A 793 185.06 -94.82 61.63
CA ARG A 793 186.30 -94.31 62.26
C ARG A 793 186.03 -93.39 63.45
N ALA A 794 184.80 -92.93 63.64
CA ALA A 794 184.39 -92.16 64.82
C ALA A 794 184.02 -93.08 65.99
N GLU A 795 183.18 -94.09 65.75
CA GLU A 795 182.58 -94.93 66.80
C GLU A 795 183.64 -95.65 67.68
N ALA A 796 184.56 -96.39 67.09
CA ALA A 796 185.63 -97.07 67.84
C ALA A 796 186.66 -96.12 68.49
N HIS A 797 186.67 -94.83 68.13
CA HIS A 797 187.53 -93.84 68.76
C HIS A 797 186.88 -93.20 70.00
N PHE A 798 185.57 -93.43 70.22
CA PHE A 798 184.89 -93.12 71.49
C PHE A 798 185.11 -94.22 72.54
N GLU A 799 185.13 -95.51 72.16
CA GLU A 799 185.45 -96.62 73.10
C GLU A 799 186.84 -96.47 73.75
N PHE A 800 187.78 -95.79 73.08
CA PHE A 800 189.11 -95.49 73.60
C PHE A 800 189.13 -94.51 74.80
N LEU A 801 188.03 -93.77 75.04
CA LEU A 801 188.00 -92.66 76.01
C LEU A 801 187.14 -92.92 77.25
N ASP A 802 186.11 -93.77 77.17
CA ASP A 802 185.02 -93.79 78.16
C ASP A 802 185.31 -94.57 79.46
N ALA A 803 186.41 -95.35 79.52
CA ALA A 803 186.68 -96.27 80.64
C ALA A 803 188.12 -96.24 81.21
N LYS A 804 188.93 -95.21 80.90
CA LYS A 804 190.26 -95.04 81.52
C LYS A 804 190.22 -94.26 82.85
N ILE A 805 189.07 -93.67 83.19
CA ILE A 805 188.88 -92.80 84.35
C ILE A 805 187.60 -93.24 85.09
N GLY A 806 187.80 -94.01 86.16
CA GLY A 806 186.75 -94.70 86.94
C GLY A 806 187.33 -95.91 87.67
N VAL A 807 188.62 -95.89 88.05
CA VAL A 807 189.09 -95.35 89.35
C VAL A 807 188.59 -96.18 90.53
N LEU A 808 189.51 -97.02 91.02
CA LEU A 808 189.70 -97.37 92.44
C LEU A 808 188.43 -97.62 93.29
N ASN A 809 187.98 -98.87 93.30
CA ASN A 809 187.81 -99.63 94.55
C ASN A 809 188.13 -101.11 94.24
N ASP A 810 189.11 -101.77 94.88
CA ASP A 810 189.17 -102.30 96.26
C ASP A 810 188.67 -103.78 96.31
N PRO A 811 188.87 -104.59 97.37
CA PRO A 811 190.01 -105.50 97.36
C PRO A 811 189.70 -106.98 97.72
N CYS A 812 190.75 -107.80 97.77
CA CYS A 812 190.86 -109.10 98.46
C CYS A 812 190.12 -110.34 97.90
N ILE A 813 190.62 -111.52 98.33
CA ILE A 813 189.96 -112.85 98.38
C ILE A 813 189.70 -113.53 97.00
N GLU A 814 190.56 -114.49 96.58
CA GLU A 814 190.40 -115.97 96.68
C GLU A 814 189.42 -116.60 95.63
N ASN A 815 189.50 -117.86 95.16
CA ASN A 815 190.47 -118.98 95.29
C ASN A 815 190.24 -120.03 94.16
N LYS A 816 191.32 -120.70 93.67
CA LYS A 816 191.33 -122.09 93.08
C LYS A 816 190.52 -122.32 91.77
N LYS A 817 190.73 -123.36 90.94
CA LYS A 817 191.43 -124.69 90.94
C LYS A 817 192.14 -124.87 89.55
N GLU A 818 193.27 -125.59 89.36
CA GLU A 818 193.43 -127.07 89.14
C GLU A 818 192.52 -127.65 88.02
N MET A 819 192.90 -128.58 87.11
CA MET A 819 194.12 -129.43 86.93
C MET A 819 194.12 -130.18 85.55
N TYR A 820 195.30 -130.59 85.04
CA TYR A 820 195.61 -131.76 84.16
C TYR A 820 195.08 -131.96 82.70
N GLU A 821 195.92 -132.64 81.88
CA GLU A 821 195.67 -133.35 80.58
C GLU A 821 195.18 -132.51 79.35
N LYS A 822 195.37 -132.88 78.06
CA LYS A 822 196.31 -133.78 77.33
C LYS A 822 196.36 -133.42 75.81
N ASP A 823 197.47 -133.82 75.16
CA ASP A 823 197.66 -134.28 73.76
C ASP A 823 196.95 -133.67 72.50
N GLU A 824 197.76 -133.58 71.44
CA GLU A 824 197.42 -133.82 70.01
C GLU A 824 196.36 -132.99 69.25
N VAL A 825 196.74 -131.78 68.78
CA VAL A 825 196.29 -131.25 67.46
C VAL A 825 197.46 -130.54 66.76
N LEU A 826 198.27 -131.29 66.01
CA LEU A 826 199.43 -130.78 65.27
C LEU A 826 199.17 -130.69 63.74
N SER A 827 199.96 -129.87 63.05
CA SER A 827 200.41 -130.13 61.67
C SER A 827 199.35 -130.22 60.53
N LYS A 828 198.43 -129.25 60.38
CA LYS A 828 197.65 -129.01 59.13
C LYS A 828 197.48 -127.52 58.81
N ILE A 829 197.11 -127.22 57.55
CA ILE A 829 196.94 -125.87 56.95
C ILE A 829 198.27 -125.14 56.63
N GLN A 830 199.21 -125.91 56.08
CA GLN A 830 199.72 -125.59 54.75
C GLN A 830 198.82 -126.30 53.69
N GLU A 831 199.02 -126.04 52.39
CA GLU A 831 198.46 -126.78 51.22
C GLU A 831 196.98 -126.49 50.76
N LYS A 832 196.76 -125.62 49.73
CA LYS A 832 195.70 -125.71 48.65
C LYS A 832 195.52 -124.48 47.68
N VAL A 833 195.06 -124.74 46.43
CA VAL A 833 194.33 -123.88 45.40
C VAL A 833 195.11 -122.92 44.43
N ALA A 834 194.61 -122.75 43.18
CA ALA A 834 195.09 -121.85 42.07
C ALA A 834 194.08 -121.68 40.87
N ARG A 835 194.49 -121.07 39.72
CA ARG A 835 193.84 -120.92 38.35
C ARG A 835 192.74 -119.82 38.15
N ALA A 836 192.31 -119.32 36.95
CA ALA A 836 192.60 -119.48 35.47
C ALA A 836 192.11 -118.23 34.62
N GLU A 837 191.76 -118.30 33.31
CA GLU A 837 192.56 -117.99 32.08
C GLU A 837 191.71 -117.49 30.84
N LEU A 838 192.30 -116.71 29.87
CA LEU A 838 191.90 -116.37 28.44
C LEU A 838 190.47 -115.69 28.07
N GLY A 839 190.31 -114.42 27.54
CA GLY A 839 189.05 -113.85 26.85
C GLY A 839 188.74 -112.27 26.71
N SER A 840 187.84 -111.74 25.78
CA SER A 840 187.42 -110.26 25.56
C SER A 840 186.25 -109.86 24.54
N ASN A 841 185.73 -108.57 24.45
CA ASN A 841 185.16 -107.73 23.27
C ASN A 841 183.83 -106.81 23.33
N TYR A 842 183.63 -105.80 22.41
CA TYR A 842 182.40 -105.12 21.75
C TYR A 842 181.70 -103.71 22.09
N GLU A 843 180.84 -103.12 21.16
CA GLU A 843 180.21 -101.71 20.99
C GLU A 843 178.63 -101.62 20.69
N TYR A 844 177.76 -100.64 20.21
CA TYR A 844 177.57 -99.24 19.57
C TYR A 844 176.28 -98.45 20.15
N ASP A 845 175.40 -97.48 19.65
CA ASP A 845 175.16 -96.55 18.45
C ASP A 845 174.34 -95.15 18.70
N SER A 846 173.44 -94.61 17.78
CA SER A 846 172.85 -93.18 17.53
C SER A 846 171.27 -93.01 17.23
N ASP A 847 170.47 -91.97 16.69
CA ASP A 847 170.51 -90.52 16.14
C ASP A 847 169.14 -89.58 16.14
N PRO A 848 168.53 -88.75 15.14
CA PRO A 848 167.72 -87.44 15.36
C PRO A 848 166.38 -87.02 14.51
N LYS A 849 165.70 -85.79 14.65
CA LYS A 849 164.46 -85.26 13.88
C LYS A 849 163.84 -83.78 14.07
N SER A 850 163.06 -83.22 13.07
CA SER A 850 161.79 -82.32 12.90
C SER A 850 161.18 -81.10 13.73
N TYR A 851 160.33 -80.24 13.05
CA TYR A 851 158.99 -79.55 13.40
C TYR A 851 158.77 -78.04 13.85
N SER A 852 157.57 -77.46 13.52
CA SER A 852 156.96 -76.14 13.94
C SER A 852 155.39 -76.04 13.78
N SER A 853 154.72 -74.85 13.87
CA SER A 853 153.30 -74.61 14.33
C SER A 853 152.49 -73.36 13.79
N ASP A 854 151.23 -73.12 14.29
CA ASP A 854 150.38 -71.85 14.41
C ASP A 854 149.56 -71.31 13.17
N SER A 855 148.51 -70.42 13.16
CA SER A 855 147.38 -69.85 14.02
C SER A 855 146.62 -68.66 13.28
N ASP A 856 145.44 -68.01 13.56
CA ASP A 856 144.06 -68.26 14.10
C ASP A 856 143.08 -66.99 13.96
N SER A 857 141.75 -67.07 14.29
CA SER A 857 140.61 -66.04 14.34
C SER A 857 139.90 -65.57 13.03
N ASP A 858 138.58 -65.25 12.99
CA ASP A 858 137.48 -65.19 13.99
C ASP A 858 136.16 -65.79 13.40
#